data_AF-A0A1G0H3I5-F1
#
_entry.id   AF-A0A1G0H3I5-F1
#
_cell.length_a   1.000
_cell.length_b   1.000
_cell.length_c   1.000
_cell.angle_alpha   90.00
_cell.angle_beta   90.00
_cell.angle_gamma   90.00
#
_symmetry.space_group_name_H-M   'P 1'
#
loop_
_entity.id
_entity.type
_entity.pdbx_description
1 polymer ?
#
loop_
_entity_poly.entity_id
_entity_poly.type
_entity_poly.pdbx_seq_one_letter_code
_entity_poly.pdbx_strand_id
1 'polypeptide(L)'
;MTSSRELSKSWSKETTTELLNSQLTDFHLIDSIRPHYLPLKARPLSELNFFNKAQEEQKRRKSFHVVNETIKQKALYKPQNVYLYYFKHNIRNSPVSELEAFCCDCYRLLIPDKVPSAHSYYDDTHDYQFVGITSKNIPGFKSNHSDPLLEKDTSIAFIENNSSYQKHLLVENIKLLTKCLDRNTIDSQSSYFSTITQFAKNQFNFYFNSNPTAVWLRSSLEAFLKPATNYSTINLEALIKSLADRKKFLQEKITSPIHAISDSKQLAIEQTDDQKKYEYELHLLDTTIQSAQTLFILLQQGNIEEFPIEAIKQLEEMDKIAKKNGYDLDNMDRNCTLCEKIFDQSFKIGVMDLINYRIVKGLAMGLSARYVFEEGDNHNRNMAKDGTLIDFDMSLWPILSKFKDILFIDRWLHGRLPNENSFVITANDIRNFPNLQDALSGFYYWPTKITYWTKSMIDTISAIYDAAENLFTRHDNEIFQKLAVHPVFIFHKFKTLLKYMLTTDKMYHALAELNIRKDLAIKNEKTDPKNLIDEITYHEASRIQQLRKVLINMPEFQEFLIHHGEYVFQALYDEFLSYKEKYSKKLQKHSYYGDFIESISLDAIKKEYNQLHKEALEEKRIREASLNNTPQQNL
;
A
#
# COMPACT_ATOMS: atom_id res chain seq x y z
N MET A 1 61.20 -36.94 -7.38
CA MET A 1 60.79 -36.42 -8.70
C MET A 1 60.10 -35.09 -8.47
N THR A 2 60.76 -34.00 -8.92
CA THR A 2 60.23 -32.70 -9.43
C THR A 2 58.84 -32.24 -8.97
N SER A 3 58.55 -30.99 -8.62
CA SER A 3 59.23 -29.70 -8.77
C SER A 3 58.30 -28.66 -8.13
N SER A 4 58.87 -27.66 -7.47
CA SER A 4 58.24 -26.42 -7.02
C SER A 4 57.47 -25.71 -8.14
N ARG A 5 56.30 -25.14 -7.82
CA ARG A 5 55.78 -23.93 -8.49
C ARG A 5 54.79 -23.19 -7.59
N GLU A 6 55.24 -22.03 -7.15
CA GLU A 6 54.45 -20.95 -6.58
C GLU A 6 53.27 -20.60 -7.50
N LEU A 7 52.09 -20.39 -6.91
CA LEU A 7 51.03 -19.59 -7.50
C LEU A 7 50.35 -18.81 -6.38
N SER A 8 51.05 -17.78 -5.89
CA SER A 8 50.42 -16.60 -5.31
C SER A 8 49.65 -15.88 -6.41
N LYS A 9 48.37 -16.22 -6.60
CA LYS A 9 47.47 -15.34 -7.35
C LYS A 9 46.87 -14.33 -6.38
N SER A 10 47.43 -13.12 -6.40
CA SER A 10 46.75 -11.92 -5.94
C SER A 10 45.42 -11.84 -6.68
N TRP A 11 44.32 -12.00 -5.96
CA TRP A 11 43.01 -11.64 -6.48
C TRP A 11 42.95 -10.11 -6.52
N SER A 12 43.32 -9.53 -7.66
CA SER A 12 43.04 -8.14 -7.96
C SER A 12 41.53 -7.94 -7.92
N LYS A 13 41.07 -7.00 -7.09
CA LYS A 13 39.67 -6.57 -6.97
C LYS A 13 39.02 -6.21 -8.32
N GLU A 14 39.83 -5.88 -9.33
CA GLU A 14 39.36 -5.50 -10.67
C GLU A 14 38.75 -6.67 -11.47
N THR A 15 39.22 -7.91 -11.27
CA THR A 15 38.77 -9.05 -12.09
C THR A 15 37.41 -9.59 -11.65
N THR A 16 36.98 -9.32 -10.42
CA THR A 16 35.64 -9.71 -9.92
C THR A 16 34.55 -8.75 -10.41
N THR A 17 34.90 -7.49 -10.71
CA THR A 17 33.94 -6.51 -11.24
C THR A 17 33.67 -6.74 -12.72
N GLU A 18 34.68 -7.14 -13.51
CA GLU A 18 34.49 -7.49 -14.94
C GLU A 18 33.71 -8.79 -15.16
N LEU A 19 33.87 -9.80 -14.29
CA LEU A 19 33.13 -11.06 -14.39
C LEU A 19 31.66 -10.95 -13.93
N LEU A 20 31.33 -9.95 -13.09
CA LEU A 20 29.95 -9.63 -12.70
C LEU A 20 29.25 -8.77 -13.75
N ASN A 21 29.99 -7.94 -14.50
CA ASN A 21 29.45 -7.18 -15.64
C ASN A 21 29.15 -8.07 -16.86
N SER A 22 29.69 -9.29 -16.94
CA SER A 22 29.54 -10.17 -18.11
C SER A 22 28.25 -11.02 -18.11
N GLN A 23 27.34 -10.84 -17.16
CA GLN A 23 26.01 -11.47 -17.17
C GLN A 23 24.90 -10.54 -17.70
N LEU A 24 25.25 -9.34 -18.19
CA LEU A 24 24.40 -8.51 -19.03
C LEU A 24 24.47 -8.98 -20.50
N THR A 25 24.07 -10.22 -20.77
CA THR A 25 23.86 -10.68 -22.14
C THR A 25 22.36 -10.75 -22.41
N ASP A 26 21.80 -9.63 -22.88
CA ASP A 26 20.64 -9.62 -23.79
C ASP A 26 20.35 -8.24 -24.40
N PHE A 27 20.95 -7.16 -23.91
CA PHE A 27 20.62 -5.81 -24.35
C PHE A 27 21.59 -5.27 -25.41
N HIS A 28 21.05 -4.75 -26.52
CA HIS A 28 21.76 -3.78 -27.33
C HIS A 28 21.29 -2.40 -26.92
N LEU A 29 22.14 -1.66 -26.20
CA LEU A 29 22.16 -0.21 -26.35
C LEU A 29 22.62 0.05 -27.78
N ILE A 30 21.71 0.52 -28.63
CA ILE A 30 22.07 0.95 -29.99
C ILE A 30 22.85 2.25 -29.81
N ASP A 31 24.17 2.15 -29.85
CA ASP A 31 25.13 3.26 -29.79
C ASP A 31 25.20 4.07 -28.48
N SER A 32 26.34 4.76 -28.30
CA SER A 32 26.47 5.88 -27.36
C SER A 32 25.31 6.86 -27.57
N ILE A 33 24.57 7.19 -26.49
CA ILE A 33 23.42 8.12 -26.54
C ILE A 33 23.86 9.40 -27.25
N ARG A 34 23.34 9.65 -28.47
CA ARG A 34 23.51 10.96 -29.09
C ARG A 34 22.58 11.96 -28.39
N PRO A 35 22.98 13.22 -28.20
CA PRO A 35 22.15 14.23 -27.50
C PRO A 35 20.71 14.38 -28.04
N HIS A 36 20.44 14.00 -29.29
CA HIS A 36 19.12 14.06 -29.90
C HIS A 36 18.14 12.97 -29.45
N TYR A 37 18.62 11.93 -28.75
CA TYR A 37 17.77 10.87 -28.21
C TYR A 37 17.32 11.13 -26.78
N LEU A 38 17.82 12.18 -26.11
CA LEU A 38 17.49 12.45 -24.71
C LEU A 38 15.98 12.69 -24.51
N PRO A 39 15.35 12.13 -23.47
CA PRO A 39 13.97 12.41 -23.11
C PRO A 39 13.77 13.90 -22.80
N LEU A 40 12.59 14.41 -23.14
CA LEU A 40 12.27 15.84 -23.09
C LEU A 40 12.37 16.43 -21.67
N LYS A 41 12.09 15.63 -20.63
CA LYS A 41 12.19 16.05 -19.22
C LYS A 41 13.55 15.79 -18.58
N ALA A 42 14.44 15.04 -19.22
CA ALA A 42 15.75 14.73 -18.65
C ALA A 42 16.58 16.01 -18.44
N ARG A 43 17.45 16.00 -17.42
CA ARG A 43 18.26 17.17 -17.05
C ARG A 43 19.76 16.85 -17.02
N PRO A 44 20.63 17.79 -17.37
CA PRO A 44 22.07 17.60 -17.26
C PRO A 44 22.50 17.59 -15.79
N LEU A 45 23.46 16.73 -15.43
CA LEU A 45 24.01 16.64 -14.07
C LEU A 45 24.64 17.96 -13.62
N SER A 46 25.19 18.74 -14.56
CA SER A 46 25.70 20.09 -14.29
C SER A 46 24.64 21.06 -13.76
N GLU A 47 23.34 20.79 -13.85
CA GLU A 47 22.31 21.63 -13.20
C GLU A 47 22.31 21.53 -11.68
N LEU A 48 23.03 20.56 -11.09
CA LEU A 48 23.01 20.25 -9.67
C LEU A 48 24.26 20.76 -8.94
N ASN A 49 24.08 21.09 -7.66
CA ASN A 49 25.16 21.37 -6.72
C ASN A 49 24.97 20.50 -5.47
N PHE A 50 25.94 19.62 -5.21
CA PHE A 50 25.89 18.61 -4.17
C PHE A 50 26.56 19.11 -2.89
N PHE A 51 25.90 18.92 -1.74
CA PHE A 51 26.44 19.39 -0.46
C PHE A 51 27.57 18.51 0.09
N ASN A 52 27.52 17.19 -0.13
CA ASN A 52 28.42 16.22 0.52
C ASN A 52 28.86 15.10 -0.45
N LYS A 53 29.90 15.34 -1.26
CA LYS A 53 30.51 14.30 -2.13
C LYS A 53 31.45 13.35 -1.38
N ALA A 54 32.03 13.77 -0.26
CA ALA A 54 33.13 13.06 0.42
C ALA A 54 32.74 11.79 1.22
N GLN A 55 31.46 11.40 1.26
CA GLN A 55 30.96 10.27 2.08
C GLN A 55 30.37 9.10 1.27
N GLU A 56 30.52 9.08 -0.05
CA GLU A 56 29.89 8.06 -0.92
C GLU A 56 30.31 6.62 -0.56
N GLU A 57 31.58 6.38 -0.22
CA GLU A 57 32.08 5.05 0.17
C GLU A 57 31.51 4.54 1.50
N GLN A 58 31.25 5.43 2.48
CA GLN A 58 30.59 5.05 3.73
C GLN A 58 29.10 4.78 3.54
N LYS A 59 28.43 5.50 2.63
CA LYS A 59 27.01 5.31 2.31
C LYS A 59 26.75 3.98 1.57
N ARG A 60 27.65 3.58 0.66
CA ARG A 60 27.57 2.27 -0.03
C ARG A 60 27.60 1.06 0.92
N ARG A 61 28.10 1.21 2.15
CA ARG A 61 28.12 0.14 3.15
C ARG A 61 26.80 0.02 3.95
N LYS A 62 25.88 0.98 3.83
CA LYS A 62 24.63 1.03 4.63
C LYS A 62 23.34 0.92 3.80
N SER A 63 23.36 1.26 2.52
CA SER A 63 22.19 1.15 1.63
C SER A 63 22.57 0.72 0.21
N PHE A 64 21.65 0.05 -0.48
CA PHE A 64 21.82 -0.38 -1.88
C PHE A 64 21.97 0.80 -2.84
N HIS A 65 21.34 1.93 -2.53
CA HIS A 65 21.41 3.16 -3.31
C HIS A 65 22.15 4.24 -2.55
N VAL A 66 23.05 4.95 -3.24
CA VAL A 66 23.69 6.15 -2.72
C VAL A 66 22.76 7.32 -2.97
N VAL A 67 22.34 7.99 -1.90
CA VAL A 67 21.50 9.19 -1.96
C VAL A 67 22.26 10.41 -1.43
N ASN A 68 22.26 11.48 -2.22
CA ASN A 68 22.92 12.74 -1.89
C ASN A 68 21.92 13.89 -1.90
N GLU A 69 22.04 14.77 -0.92
CA GLU A 69 21.32 16.04 -0.92
C GLU A 69 21.93 17.00 -1.94
N THR A 70 21.06 17.70 -2.66
CA THR A 70 21.46 18.61 -3.74
C THR A 70 20.48 19.77 -3.89
N ILE A 71 20.94 20.85 -4.50
CA ILE A 71 20.14 21.98 -4.96
C ILE A 71 20.43 22.26 -6.43
N LYS A 72 19.52 22.97 -7.10
CA LYS A 72 19.80 23.45 -8.46
C LYS A 72 20.85 24.56 -8.43
N GLN A 73 21.82 24.55 -9.33
CA GLN A 73 22.85 25.60 -9.43
C GLN A 73 22.27 27.00 -9.54
N LYS A 74 21.19 27.17 -10.33
CA LYS A 74 20.49 28.46 -10.47
C LYS A 74 19.95 29.02 -9.16
N ALA A 75 19.74 28.19 -8.14
CA ALA A 75 19.25 28.61 -6.84
C ALA A 75 20.34 29.32 -5.99
N LEU A 76 21.63 29.08 -6.27
CA LEU A 76 22.75 29.79 -5.61
C LEU A 76 22.69 31.31 -5.84
N TYR A 77 22.19 31.72 -7.01
CA TYR A 77 22.08 33.12 -7.42
C TYR A 77 20.66 33.67 -7.28
N LYS A 78 19.69 32.84 -6.83
CA LYS A 78 18.27 33.19 -6.64
C LYS A 78 17.73 32.55 -5.35
N PRO A 79 18.14 33.07 -4.17
CA PRO A 79 17.86 32.43 -2.88
C PRO A 79 16.35 32.25 -2.60
N GLN A 80 15.48 33.10 -3.15
CA GLN A 80 14.02 32.96 -3.02
C GLN A 80 13.40 31.70 -3.66
N ASN A 81 14.16 30.91 -4.43
CA ASN A 81 13.69 29.69 -5.10
C ASN A 81 14.55 28.46 -4.77
N VAL A 82 15.16 28.43 -3.60
CA VAL A 82 15.95 27.27 -3.15
C VAL A 82 15.01 26.15 -2.73
N TYR A 83 15.07 25.04 -3.45
CA TYR A 83 14.41 23.79 -3.07
C TYR A 83 15.47 22.73 -2.85
N LEU A 84 15.34 21.98 -1.76
CA LEU A 84 16.14 20.78 -1.51
C LEU A 84 15.65 19.63 -2.41
N TYR A 85 16.59 18.88 -2.95
CA TYR A 85 16.37 17.66 -3.71
C TYR A 85 17.25 16.53 -3.15
N TYR A 86 16.80 15.30 -3.36
CA TYR A 86 17.58 14.09 -3.11
C TYR A 86 17.93 13.45 -4.45
N PHE A 87 19.22 13.25 -4.70
CA PHE A 87 19.74 12.59 -5.88
C PHE A 87 20.08 11.14 -5.55
N LYS A 88 19.39 10.20 -6.21
CA LYS A 88 19.64 8.76 -6.12
C LYS A 88 20.50 8.34 -7.31
N HIS A 89 21.67 7.77 -7.01
CA HIS A 89 22.56 7.22 -8.03
C HIS A 89 22.03 5.87 -8.53
N ASN A 90 21.97 5.73 -9.85
CA ASN A 90 21.59 4.49 -10.53
C ASN A 90 22.75 3.97 -11.39
N ILE A 91 22.61 2.74 -11.89
CA ILE A 91 23.58 2.13 -12.80
C ILE A 91 23.72 3.02 -14.03
N ARG A 92 24.96 3.33 -14.40
CA ARG A 92 25.25 4.21 -15.55
C ARG A 92 24.64 3.63 -16.83
N ASN A 93 24.02 4.51 -17.62
CA ASN A 93 23.37 4.20 -18.89
C ASN A 93 22.20 3.20 -18.81
N SER A 94 21.77 2.81 -17.61
CA SER A 94 20.57 2.00 -17.42
C SER A 94 19.31 2.85 -17.61
N PRO A 95 18.25 2.32 -18.25
CA PRO A 95 16.97 3.02 -18.39
C PRO A 95 16.22 3.16 -17.05
N VAL A 96 16.71 2.55 -15.96
CA VAL A 96 16.08 2.63 -14.63
C VAL A 96 15.83 4.07 -14.17
N SER A 97 16.74 5.01 -14.43
CA SER A 97 16.53 6.41 -14.05
C SER A 97 15.35 7.08 -14.77
N GLU A 98 15.17 6.73 -16.04
CA GLU A 98 14.07 7.23 -16.88
C GLU A 98 12.74 6.59 -16.48
N LEU A 99 12.77 5.28 -16.26
CA LEU A 99 11.64 4.49 -15.80
C LEU A 99 11.14 4.92 -14.41
N GLU A 100 12.04 5.16 -13.46
CA GLU A 100 11.67 5.71 -12.13
C GLU A 100 11.02 7.10 -12.24
N ALA A 101 11.53 7.96 -13.13
CA ALA A 101 10.96 9.28 -13.36
C ALA A 101 9.57 9.21 -14.01
N PHE A 102 9.40 8.28 -14.96
CA PHE A 102 8.11 7.94 -15.56
C PHE A 102 7.11 7.43 -14.52
N CYS A 103 7.49 6.41 -13.73
CA CYS A 103 6.65 5.87 -12.66
C CYS A 103 6.19 6.99 -11.73
N CYS A 104 7.11 7.84 -11.25
CA CYS A 104 6.75 8.98 -10.41
C CYS A 104 5.70 9.90 -11.07
N ASP A 105 5.81 10.19 -12.36
CA ASP A 105 4.81 10.97 -13.10
C ASP A 105 3.45 10.25 -13.23
N CYS A 106 3.42 8.92 -13.36
CA CYS A 106 2.19 8.13 -13.32
C CYS A 106 1.47 8.28 -11.97
N TYR A 107 2.20 8.17 -10.86
CA TYR A 107 1.62 8.46 -9.54
C TYR A 107 1.15 9.91 -9.44
N ARG A 108 1.84 10.88 -10.04
CA ARG A 108 1.42 12.29 -10.02
C ARG A 108 0.13 12.53 -10.81
N LEU A 109 -0.14 11.74 -11.85
CA LEU A 109 -1.42 11.77 -12.56
C LEU A 109 -2.56 11.32 -11.65
N LEU A 110 -2.32 10.27 -10.85
CA LEU A 110 -3.35 9.68 -9.98
C LEU A 110 -3.51 10.44 -8.65
N ILE A 111 -2.42 10.78 -7.97
CA ILE A 111 -2.37 11.33 -6.61
C ILE A 111 -1.36 12.49 -6.47
N PRO A 112 -1.53 13.61 -7.21
CA PRO A 112 -0.51 14.65 -7.41
C PRO A 112 0.08 15.28 -6.14
N ASP A 113 -0.67 15.31 -5.05
CA ASP A 113 -0.29 15.95 -3.79
C ASP A 113 0.38 14.99 -2.79
N LYS A 114 0.49 13.70 -3.14
CA LYS A 114 1.04 12.65 -2.27
C LYS A 114 2.38 12.10 -2.76
N VAL A 115 2.90 12.63 -3.87
CA VAL A 115 4.16 12.17 -4.47
C VAL A 115 5.06 13.33 -4.88
N PRO A 116 6.39 13.17 -4.80
CA PRO A 116 7.32 14.21 -5.16
C PRO A 116 7.32 14.44 -6.68
N SER A 117 8.08 15.43 -7.13
CA SER A 117 8.41 15.54 -8.56
C SER A 117 9.79 14.96 -8.78
N ALA A 118 9.91 14.07 -9.76
CA ALA A 118 11.17 13.45 -10.12
C ALA A 118 11.60 13.75 -11.56
N HIS A 119 12.91 13.71 -11.80
CA HIS A 119 13.53 13.90 -13.11
C HIS A 119 14.78 13.03 -13.21
N SER A 120 14.97 12.36 -14.35
CA SER A 120 16.18 11.64 -14.70
C SER A 120 17.31 12.61 -15.08
N TYR A 121 18.55 12.24 -14.78
CA TYR A 121 19.74 13.04 -15.07
C TYR A 121 20.76 12.27 -15.88
N TYR A 122 21.37 12.97 -16.85
CA TYR A 122 22.46 12.48 -17.67
C TYR A 122 23.76 13.27 -17.41
N ASP A 123 24.90 12.62 -17.59
CA ASP A 123 26.22 13.24 -17.47
C ASP A 123 26.53 14.04 -18.75
N ASP A 124 26.36 15.35 -18.68
CA ASP A 124 26.60 16.28 -19.79
C ASP A 124 28.08 16.68 -19.96
N THR A 125 28.97 16.12 -19.14
CA THR A 125 30.42 16.41 -19.20
C THR A 125 31.24 15.30 -19.87
N HIS A 126 30.65 14.11 -20.03
CA HIS A 126 31.32 12.96 -20.63
C HIS A 126 30.56 12.46 -21.86
N ASP A 127 29.64 11.52 -21.68
CA ASP A 127 29.08 10.67 -22.73
C ASP A 127 27.55 10.70 -22.80
N TYR A 128 26.92 11.66 -22.11
CA TYR A 128 25.46 11.80 -22.01
C TYR A 128 24.75 10.56 -21.43
N GLN A 129 25.48 9.69 -20.73
CA GLN A 129 24.88 8.54 -20.05
C GLN A 129 24.02 8.97 -18.88
N PHE A 130 22.90 8.27 -18.69
CA PHE A 130 22.08 8.42 -17.49
C PHE A 130 22.84 7.97 -16.24
N VAL A 131 22.76 8.75 -15.17
CA VAL A 131 23.54 8.54 -13.94
C VAL A 131 22.68 8.45 -12.67
N GLY A 132 21.42 8.88 -12.75
CA GLY A 132 20.53 8.86 -11.59
C GLY A 132 19.28 9.69 -11.78
N ILE A 133 18.57 9.88 -10.66
CA ILE A 133 17.29 10.57 -10.59
C ILE A 133 17.31 11.55 -9.41
N THR A 134 16.68 12.73 -9.58
CA THR A 134 16.36 13.58 -8.43
C THR A 134 14.90 13.43 -8.05
N SER A 135 14.62 13.47 -6.76
CA SER A 135 13.30 13.71 -6.20
C SER A 135 13.29 15.03 -5.44
N LYS A 136 12.26 15.87 -5.63
CA LYS A 136 12.07 17.09 -4.84
C LYS A 136 11.71 16.72 -3.40
N ASN A 137 12.36 17.34 -2.42
CA ASN A 137 12.00 17.18 -1.01
C ASN A 137 10.52 17.49 -0.79
N ILE A 138 9.86 16.64 -0.01
CA ILE A 138 8.49 16.86 0.47
C ILE A 138 8.60 17.43 1.88
N PRO A 139 8.27 18.71 2.10
CA PRO A 139 8.36 19.31 3.43
C PRO A 139 7.52 18.53 4.44
N GLY A 140 8.10 18.22 5.59
CA GLY A 140 7.40 17.53 6.67
C GLY A 140 7.22 16.02 6.48
N PHE A 141 7.75 15.41 5.41
CA PHE A 141 7.67 13.96 5.24
C PHE A 141 8.34 13.23 6.41
N LYS A 142 7.58 12.35 7.05
CA LYS A 142 8.03 11.39 8.06
C LYS A 142 7.54 10.03 7.63
N SER A 143 8.45 9.07 7.49
CA SER A 143 8.06 7.72 7.14
C SER A 143 7.36 7.03 8.30
N ASN A 144 6.58 5.98 8.02
CA ASN A 144 5.93 5.17 9.05
C ASN A 144 6.94 4.57 10.05
N HIS A 145 8.19 4.34 9.64
CA HIS A 145 9.25 3.94 10.57
C HIS A 145 9.53 5.00 11.65
N SER A 146 9.48 6.28 11.27
CA SER A 146 9.77 7.42 12.17
C SER A 146 8.54 8.00 12.89
N ASP A 147 7.37 7.90 12.26
CA ASP A 147 6.07 8.37 12.77
C ASP A 147 5.01 7.35 12.34
N PRO A 148 4.89 6.22 13.06
CA PRO A 148 3.97 5.15 12.70
C PRO A 148 2.51 5.59 12.79
N LEU A 149 1.66 4.94 12.01
CA LEU A 149 0.21 5.12 12.08
C LEU A 149 -0.30 4.60 13.43
N LEU A 150 -1.05 5.43 14.16
CA LEU A 150 -1.66 5.06 15.45
C LEU A 150 -3.18 4.91 15.31
N GLU A 151 -3.81 4.14 16.20
CA GLU A 151 -5.28 3.96 16.17
C GLU A 151 -6.06 5.29 16.28
N LYS A 152 -5.54 6.23 17.08
CA LYS A 152 -6.12 7.57 17.21
C LYS A 152 -6.07 8.38 15.91
N ASP A 153 -5.15 8.06 14.99
CA ASP A 153 -4.98 8.75 13.72
C ASP A 153 -6.04 8.30 12.70
N THR A 154 -6.73 7.18 12.97
CA THR A 154 -7.85 6.67 12.15
C THR A 154 -9.23 6.96 12.75
N SER A 155 -9.30 7.47 13.98
CA SER A 155 -10.58 7.68 14.67
C SER A 155 -11.25 8.97 14.21
N ILE A 156 -12.51 8.88 13.76
CA ILE A 156 -13.33 10.05 13.38
C ILE A 156 -14.64 9.96 14.15
N ALA A 157 -14.91 10.93 15.02
CA ALA A 157 -15.92 10.80 16.08
C ALA A 157 -17.31 10.35 15.58
N PHE A 158 -17.85 10.95 14.53
CA PHE A 158 -19.18 10.58 14.02
C PHE A 158 -19.20 9.19 13.33
N ILE A 159 -18.05 8.71 12.83
CA ILE A 159 -17.92 7.37 12.25
C ILE A 159 -17.91 6.34 13.36
N GLU A 160 -17.14 6.58 14.42
CA GLU A 160 -17.08 5.69 15.58
C GLU A 160 -18.45 5.56 16.27
N ASN A 161 -19.27 6.61 16.22
CA ASN A 161 -20.62 6.62 16.76
C ASN A 161 -21.70 6.06 15.81
N ASN A 162 -21.32 5.41 14.71
CA ASN A 162 -22.27 4.78 13.77
C ASN A 162 -22.37 3.26 14.00
N SER A 163 -23.59 2.76 14.20
CA SER A 163 -23.82 1.34 14.52
C SER A 163 -23.57 0.40 13.35
N SER A 164 -23.83 0.81 12.10
CA SER A 164 -23.49 -0.01 10.93
C SER A 164 -21.98 -0.21 10.82
N TYR A 165 -21.19 0.85 11.02
CA TYR A 165 -19.73 0.75 11.07
C TYR A 165 -19.25 -0.18 12.20
N GLN A 166 -19.74 0.03 13.43
CA GLN A 166 -19.32 -0.79 14.58
C GLN A 166 -19.71 -2.26 14.42
N LYS A 167 -20.83 -2.56 13.76
CA LYS A 167 -21.21 -3.93 13.39
C LYS A 167 -20.21 -4.56 12.43
N HIS A 168 -19.82 -3.86 11.37
CA HIS A 168 -18.82 -4.37 10.42
C HIS A 168 -17.46 -4.56 11.08
N LEU A 169 -17.04 -3.60 11.91
CA LEU A 169 -15.78 -3.68 12.66
C LEU A 169 -15.78 -4.89 13.61
N LEU A 170 -16.87 -5.11 14.34
CA LEU A 170 -17.02 -6.29 15.20
C LEU A 170 -16.89 -7.59 14.41
N VAL A 171 -17.53 -7.70 13.23
CA VAL A 171 -17.44 -8.90 12.38
C VAL A 171 -16.01 -9.20 11.97
N GLU A 172 -15.23 -8.19 11.56
CA GLU A 172 -13.83 -8.40 11.18
C GLU A 172 -12.95 -8.76 12.39
N ASN A 173 -13.14 -8.12 13.52
CA ASN A 173 -12.46 -8.48 14.77
C ASN A 173 -12.75 -9.94 15.15
N ILE A 174 -14.01 -10.37 15.02
CA ILE A 174 -14.41 -11.76 15.25
C ILE A 174 -13.71 -12.72 14.26
N LYS A 175 -13.59 -12.38 12.98
CA LYS A 175 -12.87 -13.21 11.99
C LYS A 175 -11.39 -13.35 12.35
N LEU A 176 -10.72 -12.26 12.73
CA LEU A 176 -9.32 -12.27 13.16
C LEU A 176 -9.13 -13.12 14.40
N LEU A 177 -9.99 -12.93 15.41
CA LEU A 177 -9.97 -13.72 16.64
C LEU A 177 -10.25 -15.20 16.37
N THR A 178 -11.23 -15.52 15.53
CA THR A 178 -11.54 -16.91 15.15
C THR A 178 -10.33 -17.61 14.52
N LYS A 179 -9.60 -16.93 13.62
CA LYS A 179 -8.35 -17.45 13.05
C LYS A 179 -7.26 -17.63 14.11
N CYS A 180 -7.11 -16.68 15.04
CA CYS A 180 -6.17 -16.79 16.15
C CYS A 180 -6.47 -17.98 17.09
N LEU A 181 -7.75 -18.30 17.28
CA LEU A 181 -8.20 -19.40 18.12
C LEU A 181 -8.09 -20.77 17.41
N ASP A 182 -7.76 -20.79 16.11
CA ASP A 182 -7.48 -21.99 15.35
C ASP A 182 -6.11 -22.58 15.75
N ARG A 183 -6.08 -23.23 16.91
CA ARG A 183 -4.89 -23.89 17.45
C ARG A 183 -4.70 -25.32 16.93
N ASN A 184 -5.40 -25.69 15.85
CA ASN A 184 -5.32 -27.03 15.24
C ASN A 184 -4.24 -27.13 14.15
N THR A 185 -3.26 -26.22 14.09
CA THR A 185 -2.06 -26.47 13.30
C THR A 185 -1.27 -27.58 13.96
N ILE A 186 -1.47 -28.78 13.40
CA ILE A 186 -0.69 -29.99 13.61
C ILE A 186 0.78 -29.60 13.59
N ASP A 187 1.41 -29.61 14.76
CA ASP A 187 2.84 -29.83 14.82
C ASP A 187 3.04 -31.21 14.19
N SER A 188 3.87 -31.32 13.15
CA SER A 188 4.06 -32.56 12.38
C SER A 188 4.66 -33.71 13.20
N GLN A 189 4.90 -33.46 14.49
CA GLN A 189 5.37 -34.40 15.50
C GLN A 189 4.34 -34.69 16.63
N SER A 190 3.18 -34.02 16.64
CA SER A 190 2.15 -34.26 17.66
C SER A 190 1.46 -35.62 17.45
N SER A 191 1.54 -36.50 18.44
CA SER A 191 0.97 -37.84 18.33
C SER A 191 -0.56 -37.77 18.25
N TYR A 192 -1.17 -38.64 17.44
CA TYR A 192 -2.63 -38.76 17.29
C TYR A 192 -3.38 -38.84 18.64
N PHE A 193 -2.73 -39.39 19.67
CA PHE A 193 -3.24 -39.45 21.05
C PHE A 193 -3.33 -38.08 21.73
N SER A 194 -2.39 -37.16 21.47
CA SER A 194 -2.43 -35.79 22.02
C SER A 194 -3.62 -34.99 21.47
N THR A 195 -3.97 -35.21 20.20
CA THR A 195 -5.12 -34.57 19.55
C THR A 195 -6.44 -35.09 20.10
N ILE A 196 -6.57 -36.40 20.31
CA ILE A 196 -7.76 -37.03 20.90
C ILE A 196 -7.95 -36.60 22.36
N THR A 197 -6.87 -36.54 23.14
CA THR A 197 -6.93 -36.10 24.54
C THR A 197 -7.26 -34.61 24.66
N GLN A 198 -6.74 -33.76 23.77
CA GLN A 198 -7.10 -32.35 23.72
C GLN A 198 -8.58 -32.18 23.31
N PHE A 199 -9.05 -32.93 22.31
CA PHE A 199 -10.47 -32.95 21.93
C PHE A 199 -11.38 -33.41 23.08
N ALA A 200 -11.05 -34.52 23.73
CA ALA A 200 -11.80 -35.04 24.87
C ALA A 200 -11.80 -34.08 26.07
N LYS A 201 -10.68 -33.41 26.35
CA LYS A 201 -10.57 -32.37 27.38
C LYS A 201 -11.41 -31.14 27.03
N ASN A 202 -11.45 -30.73 25.76
CA ASN A 202 -12.30 -29.64 25.30
C ASN A 202 -13.79 -30.00 25.39
N GLN A 203 -14.18 -31.25 25.06
CA GLN A 203 -15.55 -31.76 25.22
C GLN A 203 -15.94 -31.89 26.70
N PHE A 204 -15.03 -32.36 27.57
CA PHE A 204 -15.26 -32.40 29.01
C PHE A 204 -15.46 -30.98 29.58
N ASN A 205 -14.63 -30.02 29.18
CA ASN A 205 -14.78 -28.61 29.58
C ASN A 205 -16.10 -27.99 29.04
N PHE A 206 -16.58 -28.44 27.87
CA PHE A 206 -17.87 -28.03 27.31
C PHE A 206 -19.05 -28.48 28.19
N TYR A 207 -19.02 -29.69 28.76
CA TYR A 207 -20.10 -30.20 29.63
C TYR A 207 -19.98 -29.76 31.10
N PHE A 208 -18.78 -29.43 31.57
CA PHE A 208 -18.50 -29.17 33.00
C PHE A 208 -18.10 -27.72 33.35
N ASN A 209 -18.32 -26.78 32.42
CA ASN A 209 -18.47 -25.33 32.66
C ASN A 209 -17.39 -24.64 33.52
N SER A 210 -16.14 -25.12 33.50
CA SER A 210 -15.11 -24.66 34.44
C SER A 210 -14.01 -23.80 33.83
N ASN A 211 -13.82 -23.76 32.50
CA ASN A 211 -12.81 -22.89 31.86
C ASN A 211 -13.19 -22.50 30.40
N PRO A 212 -13.15 -21.21 30.03
CA PRO A 212 -13.39 -20.77 28.64
C PRO A 212 -12.23 -21.19 27.74
N THR A 213 -12.40 -22.30 27.01
CA THR A 213 -11.37 -22.81 26.09
C THR A 213 -11.36 -22.05 24.76
N ALA A 214 -10.21 -22.02 24.08
CA ALA A 214 -10.08 -21.40 22.75
C ALA A 214 -11.03 -22.03 21.72
N VAL A 215 -11.18 -23.36 21.77
CA VAL A 215 -12.08 -24.13 20.88
C VAL A 215 -13.54 -23.75 21.11
N TRP A 216 -13.97 -23.64 22.38
CA TRP A 216 -15.33 -23.23 22.69
C TRP A 216 -15.63 -21.81 22.22
N LEU A 217 -14.74 -20.86 22.53
CA LEU A 217 -14.93 -19.48 22.11
C LEU A 217 -14.99 -19.39 20.59
N ARG A 218 -14.10 -20.08 19.87
CA ARG A 218 -14.13 -20.15 18.40
C ARG A 218 -15.47 -20.62 17.87
N SER A 219 -16.04 -21.71 18.38
CA SER A 219 -17.36 -22.19 17.93
C SER A 219 -18.49 -21.19 18.19
N SER A 220 -18.46 -20.48 19.33
CA SER A 220 -19.42 -19.40 19.61
C SER A 220 -19.25 -18.23 18.64
N LEU A 221 -18.02 -17.86 18.30
CA LEU A 221 -17.71 -16.81 17.35
C LEU A 221 -18.14 -17.17 15.91
N GLU A 222 -17.89 -18.41 15.47
CA GLU A 222 -18.34 -18.94 14.19
C GLU A 222 -19.86 -18.93 14.07
N ALA A 223 -20.58 -19.20 15.16
CA ALA A 223 -22.03 -19.04 15.20
C ALA A 223 -22.44 -17.57 15.03
N PHE A 224 -21.71 -16.64 15.65
CA PHE A 224 -21.95 -15.20 15.54
C PHE A 224 -21.77 -14.66 14.12
N LEU A 225 -20.84 -15.23 13.35
CA LEU A 225 -20.58 -14.86 11.95
C LEU A 225 -21.65 -15.32 10.95
N LYS A 226 -22.63 -16.13 11.36
CA LYS A 226 -23.69 -16.61 10.45
C LYS A 226 -24.62 -15.46 10.04
N PRO A 227 -25.08 -15.41 8.77
CA PRO A 227 -25.96 -14.33 8.27
C PRO A 227 -27.27 -14.16 9.04
N ALA A 228 -27.79 -15.24 9.64
CA ALA A 228 -29.04 -15.25 10.40
C ALA A 228 -28.92 -14.69 11.84
N THR A 229 -27.71 -14.35 12.29
CA THR A 229 -27.48 -13.88 13.66
C THR A 229 -28.03 -12.46 13.84
N ASN A 230 -28.99 -12.32 14.76
CA ASN A 230 -29.46 -11.01 15.19
C ASN A 230 -28.43 -10.39 16.15
N TYR A 231 -27.96 -9.17 15.84
CA TYR A 231 -27.04 -8.41 16.70
C TYR A 231 -27.83 -7.68 17.80
N SER A 232 -28.71 -8.39 18.51
CA SER A 232 -29.50 -7.81 19.61
C SER A 232 -28.61 -7.52 20.82
N THR A 233 -29.06 -6.63 21.69
CA THR A 233 -28.38 -6.31 22.96
C THR A 233 -28.12 -7.57 23.80
N ILE A 234 -29.07 -8.50 23.85
CA ILE A 234 -28.95 -9.79 24.56
C ILE A 234 -27.81 -10.63 24.00
N ASN A 235 -27.72 -10.74 22.66
CA ASN A 235 -26.68 -11.54 22.01
C ASN A 235 -25.29 -10.91 22.17
N LEU A 236 -25.21 -9.58 22.12
CA LEU A 236 -23.97 -8.84 22.36
C LEU A 236 -23.51 -8.94 23.81
N GLU A 237 -24.41 -8.87 24.79
CA GLU A 237 -24.09 -9.06 26.20
C GLU A 237 -23.50 -10.47 26.46
N ALA A 238 -24.10 -11.51 25.88
CA ALA A 238 -23.59 -12.87 25.96
C ALA A 238 -22.20 -13.02 25.31
N LEU A 239 -21.98 -12.36 24.16
CA LEU A 239 -20.68 -12.34 23.48
C LEU A 239 -19.62 -11.63 24.34
N ILE A 240 -19.92 -10.42 24.84
CA ILE A 240 -19.01 -9.62 25.69
C ILE A 240 -18.58 -10.43 26.91
N LYS A 241 -19.54 -11.10 27.57
CA LYS A 241 -19.26 -11.96 28.71
C LYS A 241 -18.30 -13.10 28.33
N SER A 242 -18.59 -13.81 27.25
CA SER A 242 -17.77 -14.94 26.78
C SER A 242 -16.32 -14.52 26.46
N LEU A 243 -16.15 -13.35 25.83
CA LEU A 243 -14.84 -12.78 25.54
C LEU A 243 -14.10 -12.34 26.82
N ALA A 244 -14.80 -11.67 27.74
CA ALA A 244 -14.22 -11.21 29.00
C ALA A 244 -13.78 -12.37 29.91
N ASP A 245 -14.58 -13.44 29.98
CA ASP A 245 -14.23 -14.66 30.72
C ASP A 245 -12.96 -15.29 30.15
N ARG A 246 -12.82 -15.36 28.81
CA ARG A 246 -11.61 -15.85 28.15
C ARG A 246 -10.40 -14.96 28.45
N LYS A 247 -10.57 -13.64 28.38
CA LYS A 247 -9.51 -12.67 28.68
C LYS A 247 -8.99 -12.86 30.10
N LYS A 248 -9.89 -12.94 31.08
CA LYS A 248 -9.55 -13.16 32.50
C LYS A 248 -8.76 -14.46 32.68
N PHE A 249 -9.21 -15.55 32.08
CA PHE A 249 -8.51 -16.84 32.12
C PHE A 249 -7.08 -16.75 31.57
N LEU A 250 -6.88 -16.05 30.44
CA LEU A 250 -5.55 -15.87 29.87
C LEU A 250 -4.63 -15.02 30.75
N GLN A 251 -5.16 -13.93 31.32
CA GLN A 251 -4.40 -13.07 32.23
C GLN A 251 -3.93 -13.85 33.46
N GLU A 252 -4.82 -14.62 34.10
CA GLU A 252 -4.47 -15.48 35.24
C GLU A 252 -3.40 -16.53 34.87
N LYS A 253 -3.52 -17.12 33.67
CA LYS A 253 -2.55 -18.09 33.16
C LYS A 253 -1.16 -17.50 32.94
N ILE A 254 -1.07 -16.28 32.38
CA ILE A 254 0.20 -15.58 32.15
C ILE A 254 0.85 -15.17 33.48
N THR A 255 0.06 -14.77 34.48
CA THR A 255 0.58 -14.34 35.80
C THR A 255 0.90 -15.48 36.77
N SER A 256 0.60 -16.74 36.44
CA SER A 256 0.77 -17.88 37.35
C SER A 256 2.26 -18.26 37.53
N PRO A 257 2.75 -18.46 38.77
CA PRO A 257 4.17 -18.67 39.09
C PRO A 257 4.79 -19.97 38.54
N ILE A 258 3.99 -20.86 37.94
CA ILE A 258 4.49 -22.07 37.25
C ILE A 258 5.32 -21.71 35.99
N HIS A 259 5.19 -20.49 35.46
CA HIS A 259 6.01 -19.99 34.36
C HIS A 259 7.33 -19.31 34.78
N ALA A 260 7.62 -19.23 36.09
CA ALA A 260 8.80 -18.52 36.61
C ALA A 260 10.04 -19.41 36.86
N ILE A 261 9.97 -20.73 36.58
CA ILE A 261 11.07 -21.66 36.90
C ILE A 261 11.32 -22.62 35.72
N SER A 262 12.30 -22.32 34.86
CA SER A 262 13.07 -23.35 34.15
C SER A 262 14.34 -22.81 33.48
N ASP A 263 15.50 -23.25 33.94
CA ASP A 263 16.85 -22.84 33.51
C ASP A 263 17.36 -23.47 32.19
N SER A 264 16.49 -23.98 31.32
CA SER A 264 16.94 -24.60 30.05
C SER A 264 16.67 -23.69 28.83
N LYS A 265 17.73 -23.38 28.08
CA LYS A 265 17.70 -22.48 26.90
C LYS A 265 16.70 -22.89 25.82
N GLN A 266 16.34 -24.17 25.72
CA GLN A 266 15.44 -24.71 24.70
C GLN A 266 13.96 -24.55 25.10
N LEU A 267 13.60 -24.76 26.38
CA LEU A 267 12.27 -24.44 26.90
C LEU A 267 12.04 -22.92 26.98
N ALA A 268 13.08 -22.12 27.24
CA ALA A 268 12.95 -20.66 27.24
C ALA A 268 12.51 -20.11 25.87
N ILE A 269 12.89 -20.76 24.77
CA ILE A 269 12.48 -20.37 23.41
C ILE A 269 11.00 -20.74 23.15
N GLU A 270 10.59 -21.97 23.48
CA GLU A 270 9.18 -22.41 23.35
C GLU A 270 8.24 -21.60 24.27
N GLN A 271 8.69 -21.27 25.48
CA GLN A 271 7.96 -20.41 26.42
C GLN A 271 7.75 -19.00 25.86
N THR A 272 8.73 -18.44 25.14
CA THR A 272 8.56 -17.11 24.50
C THR A 272 7.56 -17.10 23.34
N ASP A 273 7.40 -18.21 22.61
CA ASP A 273 6.45 -18.26 21.48
C ASP A 273 5.01 -18.51 21.94
N ASP A 274 4.80 -19.33 22.97
CA ASP A 274 3.47 -19.51 23.57
C ASP A 274 3.00 -18.25 24.30
N GLN A 275 3.90 -17.54 24.99
CA GLN A 275 3.57 -16.25 25.62
C GLN A 275 3.15 -15.21 24.58
N LYS A 276 3.89 -15.06 23.46
CA LYS A 276 3.52 -14.17 22.34
C LYS A 276 2.17 -14.54 21.72
N LYS A 277 1.82 -15.83 21.64
CA LYS A 277 0.50 -16.27 21.18
C LYS A 277 -0.60 -15.83 22.15
N TYR A 278 -0.40 -15.94 23.45
CA TYR A 278 -1.39 -15.49 24.45
C TYR A 278 -1.52 -13.98 24.51
N GLU A 279 -0.41 -13.24 24.40
CA GLU A 279 -0.42 -11.76 24.32
C GLU A 279 -1.19 -11.27 23.09
N TYR A 280 -1.03 -11.94 21.95
CA TYR A 280 -1.81 -11.64 20.76
C TYR A 280 -3.31 -11.96 20.93
N GLU A 281 -3.63 -13.13 21.49
CA GLU A 281 -5.02 -13.48 21.77
C GLU A 281 -5.66 -12.45 22.71
N LEU A 282 -4.94 -11.98 23.73
CA LEU A 282 -5.40 -10.90 24.62
C LEU A 282 -5.68 -9.59 23.87
N HIS A 283 -4.79 -9.18 22.96
CA HIS A 283 -5.01 -7.99 22.14
C HIS A 283 -6.27 -8.10 21.26
N LEU A 284 -6.45 -9.24 20.58
CA LEU A 284 -7.65 -9.48 19.78
C LEU A 284 -8.92 -9.57 20.62
N LEU A 285 -8.85 -10.13 21.83
CA LEU A 285 -9.96 -10.11 22.78
C LEU A 285 -10.32 -8.68 23.18
N ASP A 286 -9.34 -7.83 23.48
CA ASP A 286 -9.57 -6.43 23.87
C ASP A 286 -10.27 -5.63 22.78
N THR A 287 -9.75 -5.71 21.55
CA THR A 287 -10.33 -5.01 20.40
C THR A 287 -11.73 -5.53 20.06
N THR A 288 -11.95 -6.85 20.13
CA THR A 288 -13.28 -7.45 19.91
C THR A 288 -14.26 -7.02 20.99
N ILE A 289 -13.87 -7.06 22.27
CA ILE A 289 -14.70 -6.62 23.41
C ILE A 289 -15.09 -5.15 23.23
N GLN A 290 -14.13 -4.29 22.89
CA GLN A 290 -14.38 -2.86 22.70
C GLN A 290 -15.42 -2.63 21.59
N SER A 291 -15.25 -3.24 20.41
CA SER A 291 -16.21 -3.10 19.31
C SER A 291 -17.61 -3.63 19.67
N ALA A 292 -17.69 -4.74 20.42
CA ALA A 292 -18.96 -5.29 20.89
C ALA A 292 -19.65 -4.37 21.92
N GLN A 293 -18.89 -3.78 22.84
CA GLN A 293 -19.39 -2.85 23.84
C GLN A 293 -19.89 -1.55 23.21
N THR A 294 -19.14 -0.98 22.26
CA THR A 294 -19.56 0.23 21.54
C THR A 294 -20.86 -0.03 20.78
N LEU A 295 -20.95 -1.14 20.03
CA LEU A 295 -22.17 -1.51 19.33
C LEU A 295 -23.35 -1.72 20.30
N PHE A 296 -23.12 -2.41 21.42
CA PHE A 296 -24.13 -2.61 22.44
C PHE A 296 -24.71 -1.29 22.97
N ILE A 297 -23.84 -0.31 23.28
CA ILE A 297 -24.25 1.02 23.76
C ILE A 297 -25.07 1.75 22.69
N LEU A 298 -24.62 1.74 21.43
CA LEU A 298 -25.33 2.41 20.33
C LEU A 298 -26.73 1.81 20.10
N LEU A 299 -26.86 0.49 20.19
CA LEU A 299 -28.15 -0.18 20.07
C LEU A 299 -29.08 0.12 21.25
N GLN A 300 -28.56 0.24 22.47
CA GLN A 300 -29.35 0.67 23.64
C GLN A 300 -29.87 2.11 23.49
N GLN A 301 -29.10 2.97 22.82
CA GLN A 301 -29.49 4.36 22.54
C GLN A 301 -30.46 4.50 21.37
N GLY A 302 -30.83 3.41 20.69
CA GLY A 302 -31.69 3.42 19.51
C GLY A 302 -31.01 3.98 18.25
N ASN A 303 -29.69 4.13 18.27
CA ASN A 303 -28.90 4.67 17.15
C ASN A 303 -28.63 3.56 16.12
N ILE A 304 -29.66 3.17 15.37
CA ILE A 304 -29.57 2.18 14.29
C ILE A 304 -29.59 2.95 12.96
N GLU A 305 -28.41 3.31 12.46
CA GLU A 305 -28.28 4.10 11.25
C GLU A 305 -27.37 3.40 10.25
N GLU A 306 -27.82 3.30 9.00
CA GLU A 306 -26.90 3.06 7.89
C GLU A 306 -25.83 4.17 7.88
N PHE A 307 -24.61 3.81 7.49
CA PHE A 307 -23.54 4.80 7.47
C PHE A 307 -23.83 5.88 6.41
N PRO A 308 -23.95 7.17 6.80
CA PRO A 308 -24.32 8.22 5.86
C PRO A 308 -23.09 8.60 5.02
N ILE A 309 -22.97 8.05 3.80
CA ILE A 309 -21.88 8.43 2.87
C ILE A 309 -21.87 9.94 2.57
N GLU A 310 -23.02 10.61 2.72
CA GLU A 310 -23.12 12.08 2.65
C GLU A 310 -22.17 12.79 3.63
N ALA A 311 -21.94 12.23 4.82
CA ALA A 311 -20.99 12.79 5.78
C ALA A 311 -19.54 12.76 5.27
N ILE A 312 -19.17 11.77 4.45
CA ILE A 312 -17.85 11.73 3.79
C ILE A 312 -17.75 12.83 2.73
N LYS A 313 -18.83 13.10 1.99
CA LYS A 313 -18.86 14.21 1.02
C LYS A 313 -18.72 15.56 1.73
N GLN A 314 -19.41 15.73 2.87
CA GLN A 314 -19.28 16.92 3.71
C GLN A 314 -17.85 17.11 4.25
N LEU A 315 -17.17 16.02 4.66
CA LEU A 315 -15.75 16.06 5.03
C LEU A 315 -14.86 16.50 3.87
N GLU A 316 -15.12 16.01 2.65
CA GLU A 316 -14.35 16.41 1.47
C GLU A 316 -14.51 17.91 1.16
N GLU A 317 -15.74 18.42 1.20
CA GLU A 317 -16.02 19.85 1.00
C GLU A 317 -15.44 20.72 2.14
N MET A 318 -15.51 20.26 3.39
CA MET A 318 -14.89 20.96 4.51
C MET A 318 -13.36 21.03 4.35
N ASP A 319 -12.71 19.94 3.91
CA ASP A 319 -11.27 19.95 3.62
C ASP A 319 -10.90 20.92 2.48
N LYS A 320 -11.74 20.99 1.43
CA LYS A 320 -11.56 21.97 0.34
C LYS A 320 -11.69 23.40 0.85
N ILE A 321 -12.70 23.70 1.67
CA ILE A 321 -12.90 25.02 2.28
C ILE A 321 -11.73 25.38 3.18
N ALA A 322 -11.29 24.46 4.05
CA ALA A 322 -10.15 24.68 4.94
C ALA A 322 -8.87 25.02 4.16
N LYS A 323 -8.60 24.31 3.07
CA LYS A 323 -7.46 24.61 2.17
C LYS A 323 -7.60 25.97 1.48
N LYS A 324 -8.79 26.28 0.97
CA LYS A 324 -9.09 27.56 0.31
C LYS A 324 -8.92 28.75 1.27
N ASN A 325 -9.30 28.58 2.53
CA ASN A 325 -9.17 29.59 3.58
C ASN A 325 -7.75 29.65 4.18
N GLY A 326 -6.83 28.76 3.75
CA GLY A 326 -5.46 28.73 4.24
C GLY A 326 -5.33 28.24 5.69
N TYR A 327 -6.26 27.40 6.16
CA TYR A 327 -6.17 26.82 7.51
C TYR A 327 -5.00 25.84 7.60
N ASP A 328 -4.07 26.15 8.49
CA ASP A 328 -2.95 25.29 8.86
C ASP A 328 -3.37 24.39 10.04
N LEU A 329 -4.06 23.29 9.71
CA LEU A 329 -4.63 22.38 10.71
C LEU A 329 -3.58 21.83 11.67
N ASP A 330 -2.33 21.68 11.24
CA ASP A 330 -1.26 21.12 12.08
C ASP A 330 -0.87 22.07 13.22
N ASN A 331 -1.09 23.37 13.04
CA ASN A 331 -0.81 24.43 14.02
C ASN A 331 -2.05 24.96 14.73
N MET A 332 -3.26 24.51 14.35
CA MET A 332 -4.50 24.86 15.04
C MET A 332 -4.69 24.07 16.34
N ASP A 333 -5.47 24.62 17.27
CA ASP A 333 -5.90 23.89 18.46
C ASP A 333 -6.73 22.66 18.04
N ARG A 334 -6.27 21.48 18.45
CA ARG A 334 -6.89 20.19 18.13
C ARG A 334 -8.31 20.04 18.68
N ASN A 335 -8.64 20.79 19.74
CA ASN A 335 -9.98 20.82 20.32
C ASN A 335 -10.91 21.84 19.65
N CYS A 336 -10.41 22.64 18.71
CA CYS A 336 -11.21 23.59 17.97
C CYS A 336 -12.22 22.84 17.06
N THR A 337 -13.37 23.46 16.85
CA THR A 337 -14.40 22.99 15.93
C THR A 337 -14.51 23.96 14.76
N LEU A 338 -14.41 23.44 13.54
CA LEU A 338 -14.71 24.16 12.32
C LEU A 338 -16.20 24.06 12.03
N CYS A 339 -16.79 25.14 11.53
CA CYS A 339 -18.21 25.22 11.20
C CYS A 339 -18.38 25.96 9.89
N GLU A 340 -18.96 25.30 8.89
CA GLU A 340 -19.19 25.86 7.57
C GLU A 340 -20.57 25.43 7.04
N LYS A 341 -21.08 26.15 6.05
CA LYS A 341 -22.31 25.78 5.34
C LYS A 341 -21.96 24.90 4.14
N ILE A 342 -22.34 23.63 4.17
CA ILE A 342 -22.06 22.62 3.14
C ILE A 342 -23.37 21.96 2.70
N PHE A 343 -23.65 21.92 1.39
CA PHE A 343 -24.91 21.43 0.82
C PHE A 343 -26.15 22.03 1.50
N ASP A 344 -26.10 23.34 1.72
CA ASP A 344 -27.11 24.13 2.43
C ASP A 344 -27.35 23.80 3.92
N GLN A 345 -26.54 22.91 4.49
CA GLN A 345 -26.61 22.52 5.90
C GLN A 345 -25.40 23.03 6.68
N SER A 346 -25.59 23.37 7.96
CA SER A 346 -24.47 23.67 8.85
C SER A 346 -23.74 22.37 9.17
N PHE A 347 -22.47 22.27 8.77
CA PHE A 347 -21.61 21.13 9.07
C PHE A 347 -20.54 21.54 10.07
N LYS A 348 -20.39 20.76 11.15
CA LYS A 348 -19.43 21.00 12.23
C LYS A 348 -18.49 19.80 12.34
N ILE A 349 -17.19 20.06 12.46
CA ILE A 349 -16.19 19.00 12.63
C ILE A 349 -15.05 19.48 13.53
N GLY A 350 -14.54 18.60 14.40
CA GLY A 350 -13.33 18.88 15.16
C GLY A 350 -12.11 18.99 14.23
N VAL A 351 -11.15 19.86 14.58
CA VAL A 351 -9.88 19.95 13.84
C VAL A 351 -9.16 18.60 13.81
N MET A 352 -9.15 17.87 14.93
CA MET A 352 -8.56 16.53 15.00
C MET A 352 -9.24 15.54 14.05
N ASP A 353 -10.57 15.52 13.99
CA ASP A 353 -11.33 14.65 13.06
C ASP A 353 -11.00 14.98 11.60
N LEU A 354 -10.83 16.26 11.26
CA LEU A 354 -10.45 16.67 9.90
C LEU A 354 -9.00 16.28 9.55
N ILE A 355 -8.08 16.31 10.52
CA ILE A 355 -6.71 15.78 10.37
C ILE A 355 -6.77 14.26 10.14
N ASN A 356 -7.52 13.53 10.97
CA ASN A 356 -7.67 12.08 10.84
C ASN A 356 -8.33 11.70 9.51
N TYR A 357 -9.32 12.46 9.05
CA TYR A 357 -9.88 12.34 7.70
C TYR A 357 -8.81 12.46 6.62
N ARG A 358 -7.92 13.47 6.69
CA ARG A 358 -6.81 13.64 5.71
C ARG A 358 -5.86 12.45 5.70
N ILE A 359 -5.56 11.89 6.88
CA ILE A 359 -4.71 10.70 7.05
C ILE A 359 -5.37 9.51 6.35
N VAL A 360 -6.60 9.16 6.75
CA VAL A 360 -7.32 7.99 6.20
C VAL A 360 -7.57 8.11 4.70
N LYS A 361 -7.96 9.29 4.21
CA LYS A 361 -8.09 9.60 2.78
C LYS A 361 -6.77 9.40 2.05
N GLY A 362 -5.68 9.95 2.61
CA GLY A 362 -4.37 9.87 2.00
C GLY A 362 -3.85 8.44 1.92
N LEU A 363 -4.05 7.63 2.96
CA LEU A 363 -3.74 6.20 2.95
C LEU A 363 -4.52 5.44 1.87
N ALA A 364 -5.82 5.73 1.72
CA ALA A 364 -6.63 5.12 0.67
C ALA A 364 -6.11 5.44 -0.73
N MET A 365 -5.70 6.69 -0.95
CA MET A 365 -5.10 7.15 -2.20
C MET A 365 -3.75 6.49 -2.46
N GLY A 366 -2.82 6.57 -1.50
CA GLY A 366 -1.44 6.09 -1.64
C GLY A 366 -1.37 4.58 -1.84
N LEU A 367 -2.08 3.80 -1.01
CA LEU A 367 -2.09 2.34 -1.11
C LEU A 367 -2.77 1.87 -2.40
N SER A 368 -3.89 2.48 -2.80
CA SER A 368 -4.55 2.12 -4.07
C SER A 368 -3.66 2.41 -5.27
N ALA A 369 -2.92 3.53 -5.27
CA ALA A 369 -1.97 3.86 -6.32
C ALA A 369 -0.82 2.82 -6.40
N ARG A 370 -0.24 2.45 -5.26
CA ARG A 370 0.81 1.41 -5.15
C ARG A 370 0.33 0.06 -5.65
N TYR A 371 -0.94 -0.28 -5.39
CA TYR A 371 -1.56 -1.51 -5.83
C TYR A 371 -1.74 -1.57 -7.37
N VAL A 372 -2.29 -0.52 -7.98
CA VAL A 372 -2.53 -0.52 -9.44
C VAL A 372 -1.25 -0.44 -10.25
N PHE A 373 -0.25 0.30 -9.75
CA PHE A 373 1.08 0.42 -10.36
C PHE A 373 2.07 -0.67 -9.90
N GLU A 374 1.59 -1.74 -9.28
CA GLU A 374 2.38 -2.95 -9.02
C GLU A 374 3.70 -2.68 -8.28
N GLU A 375 3.65 -1.86 -7.21
CA GLU A 375 4.81 -1.55 -6.38
C GLU A 375 5.19 -2.72 -5.47
N GLY A 376 6.32 -3.36 -5.76
CA GLY A 376 6.82 -4.48 -4.96
C GLY A 376 7.46 -4.08 -3.63
N ASP A 377 7.93 -2.84 -3.47
CA ASP A 377 8.80 -2.40 -2.36
C ASP A 377 8.15 -1.34 -1.45
N ASN A 378 6.88 -1.53 -1.08
CA ASN A 378 6.16 -0.58 -0.21
C ASN A 378 6.48 -0.79 1.28
N HIS A 379 7.75 -0.64 1.67
CA HIS A 379 8.20 -0.81 3.05
C HIS A 379 7.95 0.43 3.94
N ASN A 380 8.09 0.27 5.25
CA ASN A 380 7.72 1.30 6.24
C ASN A 380 8.52 2.63 6.15
N ARG A 381 9.58 2.68 5.33
CA ARG A 381 10.38 3.90 5.08
C ARG A 381 9.93 4.65 3.82
N ASN A 382 9.23 3.98 2.90
CA ASN A 382 8.82 4.51 1.59
C ASN A 382 7.42 5.15 1.59
N MET A 383 6.73 5.10 2.72
CA MET A 383 5.40 5.66 2.89
C MET A 383 5.28 6.35 4.26
N ALA A 384 4.63 7.51 4.28
CA ALA A 384 4.21 8.21 5.48
C ALA A 384 2.81 7.77 5.92
N LYS A 385 2.45 7.99 7.20
CA LYS A 385 1.13 7.62 7.72
C LYS A 385 -0.03 8.37 7.06
N ASP A 386 0.23 9.52 6.46
CA ASP A 386 -0.77 10.27 5.70
C ASP A 386 -0.91 9.80 4.24
N GLY A 387 -0.25 8.70 3.86
CA GLY A 387 -0.26 8.13 2.52
C GLY A 387 0.63 8.84 1.49
N THR A 388 1.49 9.77 1.94
CA THR A 388 2.56 10.31 1.07
C THR A 388 3.58 9.22 0.75
N LEU A 389 4.02 9.14 -0.51
CA LEU A 389 4.89 8.08 -1.02
C LEU A 389 6.20 8.64 -1.59
N ILE A 390 7.28 7.89 -1.40
CA ILE A 390 8.60 8.10 -2.01
C ILE A 390 9.16 6.77 -2.52
N ASP A 391 10.15 6.83 -3.39
CA ASP A 391 10.77 5.68 -4.07
C ASP A 391 9.78 4.88 -4.94
N PHE A 392 10.07 4.78 -6.24
CA PHE A 392 9.16 4.19 -7.24
C PHE A 392 9.90 3.21 -8.15
N ASP A 393 11.02 2.69 -7.65
CA ASP A 393 11.96 1.89 -8.41
C ASP A 393 11.58 0.41 -8.48
N MET A 394 10.51 0.01 -7.81
CA MET A 394 9.85 -1.28 -7.96
C MET A 394 8.37 -1.12 -8.33
N SER A 395 7.96 0.05 -8.81
CA SER A 395 6.68 0.24 -9.52
C SER A 395 6.77 -0.30 -10.94
N LEU A 396 5.62 -0.71 -11.50
CA LEU A 396 5.53 -1.41 -12.79
C LEU A 396 6.48 -2.59 -12.83
N TRP A 397 6.54 -3.34 -11.72
CA TRP A 397 7.55 -4.35 -11.49
C TRP A 397 7.66 -5.42 -12.59
N PRO A 398 6.56 -5.88 -13.23
CA PRO A 398 6.63 -6.77 -14.40
C PRO A 398 7.49 -6.25 -15.57
N ILE A 399 7.68 -4.93 -15.67
CA ILE A 399 8.53 -4.28 -16.67
C ILE A 399 9.87 -3.87 -16.06
N LEU A 400 9.87 -3.11 -14.97
CA LEU A 400 11.10 -2.54 -14.38
C LEU A 400 12.10 -3.62 -13.93
N SER A 401 11.62 -4.76 -13.44
CA SER A 401 12.49 -5.86 -13.01
C SER A 401 13.41 -6.39 -14.11
N LYS A 402 13.05 -6.19 -15.39
CA LYS A 402 13.88 -6.56 -16.55
C LYS A 402 15.13 -5.68 -16.71
N PHE A 403 15.13 -4.51 -16.07
CA PHE A 403 16.20 -3.50 -16.19
C PHE A 403 17.01 -3.29 -14.90
N LYS A 404 16.64 -3.97 -13.81
CA LYS A 404 17.37 -3.92 -12.55
C LYS A 404 18.34 -5.09 -12.42
N ASP A 405 19.56 -4.79 -11.98
CA ASP A 405 20.51 -5.81 -11.54
C ASP A 405 20.05 -6.37 -10.19
N ILE A 406 19.40 -7.53 -10.23
CA ILE A 406 19.03 -8.27 -9.02
C ILE A 406 20.22 -9.15 -8.65
N LEU A 407 20.85 -8.86 -7.50
CA LEU A 407 21.98 -9.64 -7.00
C LEU A 407 21.63 -11.14 -6.96
N PHE A 408 22.62 -12.01 -7.20
CA PHE A 408 22.43 -13.46 -7.14
C PHE A 408 21.74 -13.93 -5.85
N ILE A 409 22.04 -13.28 -4.72
CA ILE A 409 21.41 -13.56 -3.41
C ILE A 409 19.93 -13.17 -3.39
N ASP A 410 19.53 -12.05 -4.01
CA ASP A 410 18.11 -11.68 -4.16
C ASP A 410 17.36 -12.62 -5.13
N ARG A 411 18.06 -13.14 -6.15
CA ARG A 411 17.51 -14.12 -7.10
C ARG A 411 17.32 -15.49 -6.45
N TRP A 412 18.23 -15.91 -5.57
CA TRP A 412 18.27 -17.24 -4.96
C TRP A 412 17.52 -17.33 -3.62
N LEU A 413 17.56 -16.29 -2.77
CA LEU A 413 16.89 -16.29 -1.46
C LEU A 413 15.50 -15.65 -1.47
N HIS A 414 15.14 -14.81 -2.46
CA HIS A 414 14.01 -13.89 -2.30
C HIS A 414 12.89 -13.96 -3.34
N GLY A 415 12.99 -14.74 -4.41
CA GLY A 415 11.86 -14.95 -5.33
C GLY A 415 11.19 -13.65 -5.84
N ARG A 416 11.92 -12.52 -5.86
CA ARG A 416 11.38 -11.18 -6.11
C ARG A 416 11.01 -10.91 -7.56
N LEU A 417 11.22 -11.87 -8.47
CA LEU A 417 10.83 -11.70 -9.86
C LEU A 417 9.32 -11.91 -9.99
N PRO A 418 8.60 -10.97 -10.65
CA PRO A 418 7.18 -11.11 -10.82
C PRO A 418 6.88 -12.28 -11.78
N ASN A 419 5.82 -13.00 -11.46
CA ASN A 419 5.19 -13.99 -12.34
C ASN A 419 3.74 -13.56 -12.64
N GLU A 420 3.05 -14.36 -13.45
CA GLU A 420 1.66 -14.12 -13.87
C GLU A 420 0.67 -13.92 -12.70
N ASN A 421 0.98 -14.46 -11.52
CA ASN A 421 0.15 -14.38 -10.33
C ASN A 421 0.62 -13.31 -9.32
N SER A 422 1.75 -12.63 -9.57
CA SER A 422 2.34 -11.71 -8.59
C SER A 422 1.46 -10.52 -8.24
N PHE A 423 0.83 -9.92 -9.24
CA PHE A 423 0.03 -8.71 -9.06
C PHE A 423 -1.40 -8.91 -9.57
N VAL A 424 -1.98 -10.09 -9.44
CA VAL A 424 -3.37 -10.32 -9.92
C VAL A 424 -4.35 -9.35 -9.29
N ILE A 425 -5.30 -8.87 -10.09
CA ILE A 425 -6.41 -8.05 -9.56
C ILE A 425 -7.60 -8.97 -9.32
N THR A 426 -8.05 -9.06 -8.07
CA THR A 426 -9.20 -9.89 -7.72
C THR A 426 -10.22 -9.11 -6.91
N ALA A 427 -11.49 -9.55 -6.98
CA ALA A 427 -12.55 -8.97 -6.16
C ALA A 427 -12.31 -9.22 -4.66
N ASN A 428 -11.64 -10.32 -4.31
CA ASN A 428 -11.30 -10.67 -2.94
C ASN A 428 -10.29 -9.67 -2.36
N ASP A 429 -9.23 -9.34 -3.10
CA ASP A 429 -8.23 -8.36 -2.67
C ASP A 429 -8.82 -6.96 -2.57
N ILE A 430 -9.63 -6.52 -3.55
CA ILE A 430 -10.24 -5.19 -3.51
C ILE A 430 -11.25 -5.06 -2.36
N ARG A 431 -12.05 -6.11 -2.09
CA ARG A 431 -13.03 -6.10 -1.00
C ARG A 431 -12.35 -5.95 0.36
N ASN A 432 -11.28 -6.71 0.58
CA ASN A 432 -10.56 -6.73 1.86
C ASN A 432 -9.42 -5.70 1.92
N PHE A 433 -9.20 -4.91 0.87
CA PHE A 433 -8.10 -3.97 0.75
C PHE A 433 -8.01 -3.02 1.95
N PRO A 434 -6.84 -2.85 2.61
CA PRO A 434 -5.50 -3.23 2.14
C PRO A 434 -5.04 -4.65 2.50
N ASN A 435 -5.93 -5.55 2.93
CA ASN A 435 -5.59 -6.92 3.34
C ASN A 435 -5.54 -7.87 2.15
N LEU A 436 -4.46 -7.77 1.36
CA LEU A 436 -4.22 -8.63 0.21
C LEU A 436 -4.19 -10.11 0.61
N GLN A 437 -4.82 -10.95 -0.19
CA GLN A 437 -4.89 -12.41 -0.03
C GLN A 437 -4.33 -13.11 -1.27
N ASP A 438 -4.71 -12.65 -2.46
CA ASP A 438 -4.44 -13.34 -3.72
C ASP A 438 -3.14 -12.85 -4.35
N ALA A 439 -2.86 -11.54 -4.32
CA ALA A 439 -1.66 -10.93 -4.90
C ALA A 439 -0.43 -10.90 -3.97
N LEU A 440 -0.43 -11.64 -2.86
CA LEU A 440 0.60 -11.54 -1.80
C LEU A 440 2.04 -11.76 -2.26
N SER A 441 2.24 -12.47 -3.38
CA SER A 441 3.57 -12.81 -3.87
C SER A 441 4.28 -11.65 -4.59
N GLY A 442 3.55 -10.71 -5.23
CA GLY A 442 4.15 -9.55 -5.89
C GLY A 442 4.47 -8.41 -4.93
N PHE A 443 3.68 -8.22 -3.89
CA PHE A 443 3.89 -7.18 -2.88
C PHE A 443 4.84 -7.69 -1.79
N TYR A 444 6.15 -7.54 -2.03
CA TYR A 444 7.17 -8.06 -1.11
C TYR A 444 7.07 -7.39 0.26
N TYR A 445 7.11 -6.05 0.29
CA TYR A 445 6.70 -5.28 1.46
C TYR A 445 5.29 -4.72 1.27
N TRP A 446 4.45 -4.93 2.28
CA TRP A 446 3.09 -4.42 2.30
C TRP A 446 2.61 -4.23 3.74
N PRO A 447 1.89 -3.15 4.08
CA PRO A 447 1.57 -2.80 5.46
C PRO A 447 0.67 -3.78 6.19
N THR A 448 0.03 -4.74 5.53
CA THR A 448 -0.84 -5.75 6.18
C THR A 448 -0.27 -7.16 6.08
N LYS A 449 0.90 -7.32 5.46
CA LYS A 449 1.58 -8.61 5.28
C LYS A 449 2.38 -8.94 6.54
N ILE A 450 1.96 -10.01 7.22
CA ILE A 450 2.65 -10.51 8.42
C ILE A 450 4.04 -10.99 8.03
N THR A 451 5.06 -10.47 8.71
CA THR A 451 6.43 -10.91 8.50
C THR A 451 6.85 -11.94 9.54
N TYR A 452 6.90 -13.20 9.13
CA TYR A 452 7.39 -14.32 9.95
C TYR A 452 8.89 -14.49 9.76
N TRP A 453 9.71 -13.53 10.21
CA TRP A 453 11.14 -13.76 10.30
C TRP A 453 11.50 -14.29 11.68
N THR A 454 12.16 -15.44 11.75
CA THR A 454 12.71 -15.96 13.00
C THR A 454 13.79 -15.01 13.51
N LYS A 455 13.96 -14.87 14.83
CA LYS A 455 15.00 -14.01 15.43
C LYS A 455 16.41 -14.36 14.90
N SER A 456 16.67 -15.63 14.64
CA SER A 456 17.91 -16.11 14.00
C SER A 456 18.10 -15.55 12.57
N MET A 457 17.04 -15.51 11.75
CA MET A 457 17.09 -14.88 10.43
C MET A 457 17.23 -13.36 10.55
N ILE A 458 16.53 -12.72 11.48
CA ILE A 458 16.66 -11.28 11.75
C ILE A 458 18.09 -10.95 12.18
N ASP A 459 18.69 -11.70 13.11
CA ASP A 459 20.04 -11.42 13.61
C ASP A 459 21.11 -11.69 12.53
N THR A 460 20.94 -12.75 11.73
CA THR A 460 21.85 -13.08 10.61
C THR A 460 21.74 -12.06 9.48
N ILE A 461 20.53 -11.57 9.18
CA ILE A 461 20.28 -10.58 8.13
C ILE A 461 20.65 -9.18 8.62
N SER A 462 20.31 -8.80 9.85
CA SER A 462 20.63 -7.49 10.47
C SER A 462 22.12 -7.29 10.69
N ALA A 463 22.88 -8.38 10.89
CA ALA A 463 24.34 -8.33 10.92
C ALA A 463 24.97 -8.00 9.55
N ILE A 464 24.19 -8.07 8.46
CA ILE A 464 24.65 -7.87 7.08
C ILE A 464 23.89 -6.70 6.39
N TYR A 465 22.64 -6.40 6.78
CA TYR A 465 21.72 -5.42 6.16
C TYR A 465 20.62 -4.92 7.12
N ASP A 466 20.25 -3.64 7.05
CA ASP A 466 19.09 -3.03 7.78
C ASP A 466 17.70 -3.56 7.35
N ALA A 467 17.60 -4.73 6.72
CA ALA A 467 16.35 -5.25 6.12
C ALA A 467 15.23 -5.50 7.14
N ALA A 468 15.57 -5.78 8.40
CA ALA A 468 14.59 -5.92 9.47
C ALA A 468 13.90 -4.58 9.82
N GLU A 469 14.60 -3.45 9.63
CA GLU A 469 14.06 -2.12 9.94
C GLU A 469 13.03 -1.63 8.91
N ASN A 470 13.02 -2.24 7.71
CA ASN A 470 12.06 -1.95 6.64
C ASN A 470 10.69 -2.59 6.90
N LEU A 471 10.59 -3.53 7.84
CA LEU A 471 9.36 -4.27 8.11
C LEU A 471 8.35 -3.45 8.91
N PHE A 472 7.07 -3.58 8.53
CA PHE A 472 5.99 -3.18 9.40
C PHE A 472 5.93 -4.11 10.60
N THR A 473 5.77 -3.55 11.79
CA THR A 473 5.55 -4.34 12.99
C THR A 473 4.18 -5.01 12.92
N ARG A 474 3.97 -6.03 13.74
CA ARG A 474 2.66 -6.66 13.89
C ARG A 474 1.57 -5.65 14.27
N HIS A 475 1.90 -4.74 15.18
CA HIS A 475 0.99 -3.69 15.62
C HIS A 475 0.61 -2.75 14.47
N ASP A 476 1.60 -2.36 13.65
CA ASP A 476 1.30 -1.60 12.43
C ASP A 476 0.33 -2.39 11.54
N ASN A 477 0.60 -3.68 11.29
CA ASN A 477 -0.26 -4.51 10.44
C ASN A 477 -1.71 -4.52 10.91
N GLU A 478 -1.95 -4.62 12.21
CA GLU A 478 -3.29 -4.64 12.81
C GLU A 478 -4.03 -3.31 12.58
N ILE A 479 -3.35 -2.17 12.74
CA ILE A 479 -3.96 -0.85 12.49
C ILE A 479 -4.29 -0.69 11.01
N PHE A 480 -3.38 -1.07 10.10
CA PHE A 480 -3.65 -1.03 8.67
C PHE A 480 -4.77 -1.99 8.27
N GLN A 481 -4.90 -3.15 8.91
CA GLN A 481 -5.97 -4.12 8.64
C GLN A 481 -7.36 -3.55 8.92
N LYS A 482 -7.51 -2.70 9.93
CA LYS A 482 -8.77 -2.04 10.29
C LYS A 482 -9.27 -1.06 9.20
N LEU A 483 -8.38 -0.57 8.32
CA LEU A 483 -8.77 0.31 7.22
C LEU A 483 -9.71 -0.36 6.21
N ALA A 484 -9.71 -1.70 6.12
CA ALA A 484 -10.54 -2.45 5.20
C ALA A 484 -12.05 -2.22 5.37
N VAL A 485 -12.48 -1.87 6.58
CA VAL A 485 -13.88 -1.56 6.92
C VAL A 485 -14.12 -0.08 7.18
N HIS A 486 -13.09 0.76 7.10
CA HIS A 486 -13.23 2.18 7.41
C HIS A 486 -13.95 2.92 6.25
N PRO A 487 -15.11 3.56 6.47
CA PRO A 487 -15.92 4.13 5.39
C PRO A 487 -15.21 5.19 4.53
N VAL A 488 -14.47 6.11 5.17
CA VAL A 488 -13.62 7.10 4.46
C VAL A 488 -12.57 6.41 3.58
N PHE A 489 -11.93 5.36 4.08
CA PHE A 489 -10.92 4.62 3.33
C PHE A 489 -11.54 3.92 2.12
N ILE A 490 -12.68 3.22 2.31
CA ILE A 490 -13.40 2.54 1.23
C ILE A 490 -13.84 3.53 0.15
N PHE A 491 -14.43 4.66 0.55
CA PHE A 491 -14.89 5.70 -0.38
C PHE A 491 -13.73 6.23 -1.22
N HIS A 492 -12.60 6.58 -0.60
CA HIS A 492 -11.45 7.13 -1.32
C HIS A 492 -10.64 6.07 -2.08
N LYS A 493 -10.68 4.80 -1.65
CA LYS A 493 -10.17 3.65 -2.44
C LYS A 493 -10.93 3.57 -3.75
N PHE A 494 -12.26 3.48 -3.72
CA PHE A 494 -13.06 3.40 -4.95
C PHE A 494 -12.96 4.66 -5.81
N LYS A 495 -12.91 5.86 -5.22
CA LYS A 495 -12.62 7.10 -5.96
C LYS A 495 -11.27 7.03 -6.69
N THR A 496 -10.22 6.54 -6.02
CA THR A 496 -8.88 6.43 -6.62
C THR A 496 -8.83 5.38 -7.71
N LEU A 497 -9.44 4.21 -7.50
CA LEU A 497 -9.55 3.16 -8.51
C LEU A 497 -10.38 3.60 -9.72
N LEU A 498 -11.48 4.34 -9.50
CA LEU A 498 -12.25 4.97 -10.58
C LEU A 498 -11.40 5.97 -11.37
N LYS A 499 -10.63 6.82 -10.68
CA LYS A 499 -9.70 7.75 -11.36
C LYS A 499 -8.71 7.02 -12.25
N TYR A 500 -8.14 5.90 -11.77
CA TYR A 500 -7.24 5.07 -12.57
C TYR A 500 -7.95 4.50 -13.81
N MET A 501 -9.18 4.00 -13.69
CA MET A 501 -9.96 3.54 -14.86
C MET A 501 -10.30 4.66 -15.86
N LEU A 502 -10.36 5.92 -15.41
CA LEU A 502 -10.61 7.09 -16.26
C LEU A 502 -9.33 7.66 -16.89
N THR A 503 -8.14 7.21 -16.47
CA THR A 503 -6.90 7.50 -17.21
C THR A 503 -6.85 6.70 -18.50
N THR A 504 -6.24 7.26 -19.54
CA THR A 504 -6.18 6.62 -20.87
C THR A 504 -4.77 6.17 -21.20
N ASP A 505 -4.66 5.15 -22.05
CA ASP A 505 -3.42 4.72 -22.69
C ASP A 505 -2.65 5.90 -23.31
N LYS A 506 -3.36 6.84 -23.95
CA LYS A 506 -2.77 8.06 -24.51
C LYS A 506 -2.07 8.93 -23.46
N MET A 507 -2.61 9.02 -22.24
CA MET A 507 -1.97 9.77 -21.15
C MET A 507 -0.65 9.10 -20.75
N TYR A 508 -0.63 7.78 -20.58
CA TYR A 508 0.58 7.04 -20.23
C TYR A 508 1.61 7.04 -21.35
N HIS A 509 1.19 6.91 -22.61
CA HIS A 509 2.07 7.04 -23.77
C HIS A 509 2.75 8.42 -23.79
N ALA A 510 1.97 9.50 -23.66
CA ALA A 510 2.52 10.85 -23.65
C ALA A 510 3.44 11.10 -22.44
N LEU A 511 3.14 10.54 -21.26
CA LEU A 511 4.05 10.59 -20.11
C LEU A 511 5.34 9.80 -20.36
N ALA A 512 5.26 8.65 -21.03
CA ALA A 512 6.42 7.84 -21.38
C ALA A 512 7.33 8.59 -22.37
N GLU A 513 6.78 9.21 -23.42
CA GLU A 513 7.55 10.03 -24.36
C GLU A 513 8.24 11.24 -23.71
N LEU A 514 7.69 11.77 -22.63
CA LEU A 514 8.32 12.86 -21.87
C LEU A 514 9.54 12.40 -21.07
N ASN A 515 9.58 11.13 -20.63
CA ASN A 515 10.52 10.65 -19.62
C ASN A 515 11.49 9.56 -20.12
N ILE A 516 11.15 8.85 -21.21
CA ILE A 516 11.86 7.65 -21.70
C ILE A 516 12.37 7.89 -23.13
N ARG A 517 13.60 7.44 -23.40
CA ARG A 517 14.21 7.41 -24.74
C ARG A 517 13.41 6.55 -25.73
N LYS A 518 13.23 7.07 -26.96
CA LYS A 518 12.40 6.42 -28.01
C LYS A 518 13.05 5.19 -28.65
N ASP A 519 14.35 5.05 -28.55
CA ASP A 519 15.16 3.96 -29.12
C ASP A 519 15.31 2.74 -28.20
N LEU A 520 14.72 2.78 -27.00
CA LEU A 520 14.73 1.66 -26.08
C LEU A 520 13.77 0.56 -26.53
N ALA A 521 14.25 -0.68 -26.54
CA ALA A 521 13.46 -1.86 -26.87
C ALA A 521 13.62 -2.95 -25.80
N ILE A 522 12.55 -3.69 -25.54
CA ILE A 522 12.57 -4.92 -24.74
C ILE A 522 12.74 -6.09 -25.69
N LYS A 523 13.83 -6.84 -25.54
CA LYS A 523 13.94 -8.17 -26.15
C LYS A 523 13.14 -9.18 -25.34
N ASN A 524 12.40 -10.01 -26.03
CA ASN A 524 11.84 -11.24 -25.49
C ASN A 524 12.53 -12.37 -26.23
N GLU A 525 13.01 -13.41 -25.53
CA GLU A 525 13.74 -14.54 -26.13
C GLU A 525 12.98 -15.23 -27.27
N LYS A 526 11.66 -14.99 -27.37
CA LYS A 526 10.75 -15.64 -28.33
C LYS A 526 10.11 -14.72 -29.37
N THR A 527 10.28 -13.39 -29.31
CA THR A 527 9.61 -12.45 -30.23
C THR A 527 10.51 -11.31 -30.64
N ASP A 528 10.16 -10.65 -31.75
CA ASP A 528 10.85 -9.44 -32.20
C ASP A 528 10.89 -8.37 -31.09
N PRO A 529 11.98 -7.57 -31.02
CA PRO A 529 12.12 -6.51 -30.04
C PRO A 529 10.96 -5.51 -30.17
N LYS A 530 10.28 -5.23 -29.06
CA LYS A 530 9.23 -4.23 -28.99
C LYS A 530 9.76 -2.93 -28.42
N ASN A 531 9.25 -1.81 -28.91
CA ASN A 531 9.52 -0.50 -28.32
C ASN A 531 9.07 -0.47 -26.84
N LEU A 532 9.89 0.08 -25.95
CA LEU A 532 9.62 0.13 -24.52
C LEU A 532 8.39 1.00 -24.18
N ILE A 533 8.20 2.13 -24.88
CA ILE A 533 7.06 3.03 -24.68
C ILE A 533 5.75 2.31 -25.04
N ASP A 534 5.74 1.60 -26.16
CA ASP A 534 4.57 0.83 -26.60
C ASP A 534 4.24 -0.31 -25.62
N GLU A 535 5.25 -1.03 -25.13
CA GLU A 535 5.04 -2.12 -24.17
C GLU A 535 4.49 -1.61 -22.83
N ILE A 536 5.01 -0.49 -22.31
CA ILE A 536 4.48 0.16 -21.10
C ILE A 536 3.04 0.61 -21.33
N THR A 537 2.76 1.27 -22.45
CA THR A 537 1.42 1.76 -22.79
C THR A 537 0.42 0.60 -22.89
N TYR A 538 0.81 -0.49 -23.54
CA TYR A 538 0.02 -1.71 -23.63
C TYR A 538 -0.24 -2.34 -22.26
N HIS A 539 0.79 -2.41 -21.41
CA HIS A 539 0.67 -2.94 -20.06
C HIS A 539 -0.32 -2.15 -19.21
N GLU A 540 -0.20 -0.82 -19.19
CA GLU A 540 -1.12 0.05 -18.44
C GLU A 540 -2.57 -0.07 -18.96
N ALA A 541 -2.75 -0.10 -20.28
CA ALA A 541 -4.06 -0.30 -20.89
C ALA A 541 -4.67 -1.65 -20.48
N SER A 542 -3.89 -2.73 -20.53
CA SER A 542 -4.30 -4.07 -20.07
C SER A 542 -4.67 -4.06 -18.60
N ARG A 543 -3.87 -3.37 -17.76
CA ARG A 543 -4.09 -3.26 -16.32
C ARG A 543 -5.40 -2.54 -15.99
N ILE A 544 -5.71 -1.45 -16.70
CA ILE A 544 -7.00 -0.75 -16.59
C ILE A 544 -8.16 -1.69 -16.92
N GLN A 545 -8.06 -2.47 -18.01
CA GLN A 545 -9.13 -3.39 -18.40
C GLN A 545 -9.32 -4.52 -17.39
N GLN A 546 -8.23 -5.07 -16.82
CA GLN A 546 -8.31 -6.05 -15.73
C GLN A 546 -9.04 -5.47 -14.51
N LEU A 547 -8.68 -4.26 -14.09
CA LEU A 547 -9.34 -3.59 -12.96
C LEU A 547 -10.83 -3.35 -13.23
N ARG A 548 -11.17 -2.81 -14.41
CA ARG A 548 -12.57 -2.58 -14.82
C ARG A 548 -13.38 -3.85 -14.78
N LYS A 549 -12.86 -4.94 -15.37
CA LYS A 549 -13.53 -6.25 -15.38
C LYS A 549 -13.85 -6.73 -13.97
N VAL A 550 -12.95 -6.51 -13.01
CA VAL A 550 -13.20 -6.90 -11.61
C VAL A 550 -14.22 -5.95 -10.97
N LEU A 551 -13.99 -4.64 -11.01
CA LEU A 551 -14.80 -3.64 -10.30
C LEU A 551 -16.26 -3.58 -10.79
N ILE A 552 -16.50 -3.59 -12.10
CA ILE A 552 -17.86 -3.54 -12.66
C ILE A 552 -18.70 -4.74 -12.22
N ASN A 553 -18.08 -5.87 -11.90
CA ASN A 553 -18.75 -7.07 -11.40
C ASN A 553 -18.86 -7.12 -9.86
N MET A 554 -18.29 -6.15 -9.14
CA MET A 554 -18.38 -6.09 -7.67
C MET A 554 -19.65 -5.35 -7.24
N PRO A 555 -20.56 -5.98 -6.48
CA PRO A 555 -21.75 -5.31 -5.92
C PRO A 555 -21.42 -4.00 -5.21
N GLU A 556 -20.37 -4.01 -4.40
CA GLU A 556 -19.97 -2.87 -3.57
C GLU A 556 -19.55 -1.66 -4.42
N PHE A 557 -18.89 -1.92 -5.56
CA PHE A 557 -18.48 -0.86 -6.47
C PHE A 557 -19.65 -0.40 -7.36
N GLN A 558 -20.55 -1.30 -7.77
CA GLN A 558 -21.76 -0.95 -8.50
C GLN A 558 -22.63 0.02 -7.67
N GLU A 559 -22.91 -0.32 -6.40
CA GLU A 559 -23.68 0.56 -5.52
C GLU A 559 -22.98 1.91 -5.31
N PHE A 560 -21.66 1.90 -5.09
CA PHE A 560 -20.87 3.12 -5.00
C PHE A 560 -21.01 4.00 -6.26
N LEU A 561 -20.85 3.41 -7.45
CA LEU A 561 -20.90 4.14 -8.71
C LEU A 561 -22.32 4.66 -9.01
N ILE A 562 -23.37 3.87 -8.74
CA ILE A 562 -24.76 4.24 -9.02
C ILE A 562 -25.24 5.34 -8.07
N HIS A 563 -24.92 5.25 -6.78
CA HIS A 563 -25.44 6.17 -5.78
C HIS A 563 -24.56 7.41 -5.54
N HIS A 564 -23.27 7.32 -5.84
CA HIS A 564 -22.30 8.38 -5.53
C HIS A 564 -21.42 8.77 -6.73
N GLY A 565 -21.53 8.07 -7.85
CA GLY A 565 -20.69 8.27 -9.03
C GLY A 565 -20.71 9.70 -9.53
N GLU A 566 -21.86 10.36 -9.60
CA GLU A 566 -21.96 11.73 -10.14
C GLU A 566 -21.13 12.73 -9.32
N TYR A 567 -21.26 12.69 -8.00
CA TYR A 567 -20.47 13.53 -7.10
C TYR A 567 -18.97 13.24 -7.23
N VAL A 568 -18.62 11.94 -7.22
CA VAL A 568 -17.23 11.50 -7.30
C VAL A 568 -16.62 11.88 -8.65
N PHE A 569 -17.36 11.68 -9.74
CA PHE A 569 -16.93 12.01 -11.09
C PHE A 569 -16.72 13.51 -11.25
N GLN A 570 -17.62 14.35 -10.72
CA GLN A 570 -17.42 15.80 -10.76
C GLN A 570 -16.12 16.20 -10.05
N ALA A 571 -15.85 15.64 -8.87
CA ALA A 571 -14.60 15.90 -8.16
C ALA A 571 -13.37 15.43 -8.96
N LEU A 572 -13.43 14.26 -9.62
CA LEU A 572 -12.36 13.76 -10.48
C LEU A 572 -12.18 14.59 -11.75
N TYR A 573 -13.27 15.07 -12.34
CA TYR A 573 -13.27 15.94 -13.51
C TYR A 573 -12.53 17.25 -13.20
N ASP A 574 -12.83 17.86 -12.04
CA ASP A 574 -12.15 19.06 -11.57
C ASP A 574 -10.65 18.81 -11.30
N GLU A 575 -10.29 17.63 -10.78
CA GLU A 575 -8.89 17.23 -10.61
C GLU A 575 -8.17 17.11 -11.97
N PHE A 576 -8.78 16.48 -12.99
CA PHE A 576 -8.22 16.39 -14.34
C PHE A 576 -8.09 17.77 -15.01
N LEU A 577 -9.10 18.64 -14.85
CA LEU A 577 -9.07 20.00 -15.36
C LEU A 577 -7.92 20.80 -14.72
N SER A 578 -7.81 20.77 -13.40
CA SER A 578 -6.72 21.41 -12.65
C SER A 578 -5.34 20.89 -13.08
N TYR A 579 -5.23 19.56 -13.30
CA TYR A 579 -3.99 18.95 -13.80
C TYR A 579 -3.67 19.45 -15.21
N LYS A 580 -4.65 19.49 -16.12
CA LYS A 580 -4.50 20.03 -17.48
C LYS A 580 -4.04 21.48 -17.45
N GLU A 581 -4.72 22.35 -16.69
CA GLU A 581 -4.37 23.76 -16.55
C GLU A 581 -2.94 23.98 -16.03
N LYS A 582 -2.53 23.17 -15.04
CA LYS A 582 -1.16 23.20 -14.49
C LYS A 582 -0.11 22.95 -15.57
N TYR A 583 -0.33 22.01 -16.49
CA TYR A 583 0.59 21.74 -17.60
C TYR A 583 0.44 22.75 -18.75
N SER A 584 -0.76 23.26 -19.02
CA SER A 584 -0.97 24.37 -19.97
C SER A 584 -0.15 25.61 -19.60
N LYS A 585 -0.03 25.93 -18.30
CA LYS A 585 0.86 27.00 -17.82
C LYS A 585 2.34 26.71 -18.08
N LYS A 586 2.76 25.44 -18.11
CA LYS A 586 4.14 25.05 -18.45
C LYS A 586 4.41 25.09 -19.96
N LEU A 587 3.39 24.90 -20.79
CA LEU A 587 3.50 24.93 -22.26
C LEU A 587 4.13 26.24 -22.75
N GLN A 588 3.83 27.36 -22.09
CA GLN A 588 4.42 28.67 -22.38
C GLN A 588 5.96 28.69 -22.30
N LYS A 589 6.55 27.81 -21.48
CA LYS A 589 8.01 27.71 -21.28
C LYS A 589 8.61 26.48 -21.95
N HIS A 590 7.80 25.46 -22.18
CA HIS A 590 8.22 24.14 -22.62
C HIS A 590 7.18 23.60 -23.59
N SER A 591 7.38 23.83 -24.90
CA SER A 591 6.43 23.45 -25.96
C SER A 591 6.15 21.96 -26.02
N TYR A 592 7.10 21.14 -25.56
CA TYR A 592 7.01 19.68 -25.57
C TYR A 592 5.91 19.08 -24.66
N TYR A 593 5.21 19.89 -23.85
CA TYR A 593 4.05 19.42 -23.09
C TYR A 593 2.76 19.35 -23.91
N GLY A 594 2.76 19.81 -25.17
CA GLY A 594 1.56 19.86 -26.03
C GLY A 594 0.82 18.53 -26.10
N ASP A 595 1.52 17.48 -26.55
CA ASP A 595 0.94 16.13 -26.72
C ASP A 595 0.37 15.58 -25.41
N PHE A 596 1.05 15.83 -24.29
CA PHE A 596 0.55 15.42 -22.97
C PHE A 596 -0.74 16.16 -22.58
N ILE A 597 -0.82 17.48 -22.80
CA ILE A 597 -2.02 18.27 -22.51
C ILE A 597 -3.19 17.83 -23.39
N GLU A 598 -2.93 17.52 -24.67
CA GLU A 598 -3.92 17.03 -25.62
C GLU A 598 -4.42 15.63 -25.26
N SER A 599 -3.55 14.77 -24.72
CA SER A 599 -3.93 13.43 -24.24
C SER A 599 -4.97 13.47 -23.11
N ILE A 600 -5.01 14.56 -22.33
CA ILE A 600 -6.02 14.79 -21.28
C ILE A 600 -7.30 15.36 -21.92
N SER A 601 -8.07 14.46 -22.55
CA SER A 601 -9.37 14.78 -23.14
C SER A 601 -10.50 14.66 -22.12
N LEU A 602 -11.00 15.81 -21.65
CA LEU A 602 -12.11 15.87 -20.68
C LEU A 602 -13.40 15.25 -21.24
N ASP A 603 -13.63 15.37 -22.56
CA ASP A 603 -14.78 14.75 -23.23
C ASP A 603 -14.65 13.23 -23.28
N ALA A 604 -13.44 12.71 -23.54
CA ALA A 604 -13.19 11.27 -23.52
C ALA A 604 -13.36 10.70 -22.11
N ILE A 605 -12.84 11.39 -21.08
CA ILE A 605 -13.00 11.02 -19.68
C ILE A 605 -14.48 10.96 -19.28
N LYS A 606 -15.27 11.97 -19.69
CA LYS A 606 -16.72 11.99 -19.44
C LYS A 606 -17.46 10.87 -20.16
N LYS A 607 -17.10 10.59 -21.41
CA LYS A 607 -17.66 9.48 -22.18
C LYS A 607 -17.36 8.14 -21.51
N GLU A 608 -16.14 7.96 -21.04
CA GLU A 608 -15.71 6.73 -20.36
C GLU A 608 -16.47 6.53 -19.04
N TYR A 609 -16.59 7.58 -18.22
CA TYR A 609 -17.40 7.52 -17.00
C TYR A 609 -18.86 7.13 -17.28
N ASN A 610 -19.50 7.75 -18.27
CA ASN A 610 -20.89 7.40 -18.64
C ASN A 610 -21.02 5.94 -19.06
N GLN A 611 -20.01 5.40 -19.74
CA GLN A 611 -19.98 4.00 -20.15
C GLN A 611 -19.82 3.07 -18.93
N LEU A 612 -18.90 3.37 -18.01
CA LEU A 612 -18.73 2.61 -16.77
C LEU A 612 -20.00 2.61 -15.91
N HIS A 613 -20.67 3.77 -15.79
CA HIS A 613 -21.93 3.88 -15.06
C HIS A 613 -23.04 3.03 -15.69
N LYS A 614 -23.14 3.03 -17.02
CA LYS A 614 -24.09 2.18 -17.76
C LYS A 614 -23.81 0.69 -17.55
N GLU A 615 -22.54 0.29 -17.59
CA GLU A 615 -22.13 -1.10 -17.34
C GLU A 615 -22.47 -1.56 -15.93
N ALA A 616 -22.20 -0.74 -14.91
CA ALA A 616 -22.56 -1.06 -13.53
C ALA A 616 -24.07 -1.24 -13.33
N LEU A 617 -24.89 -0.41 -13.97
CA LEU A 617 -26.36 -0.55 -13.96
C LEU A 617 -26.83 -1.85 -14.61
N GLU A 618 -26.22 -2.22 -15.75
CA GLU A 618 -26.59 -3.43 -16.47
C GLU A 618 -26.21 -4.69 -15.69
N GLU A 619 -24.98 -4.76 -15.14
CA GLU A 619 -24.55 -5.90 -14.33
C GLU A 619 -25.37 -6.04 -13.04
N LYS A 620 -25.75 -4.93 -12.40
CA LYS A 620 -26.68 -4.96 -11.27
C LYS A 620 -28.02 -5.58 -11.66
N ARG A 621 -28.59 -5.16 -12.80
CA ARG A 621 -29.85 -5.71 -13.32
C ARG A 621 -29.74 -7.20 -13.64
N ILE A 622 -28.66 -7.65 -14.28
CA ILE A 622 -28.42 -9.06 -14.60
C ILE A 622 -28.37 -9.89 -13.31
N ARG A 623 -27.67 -9.41 -12.27
CA ARG A 623 -27.60 -10.06 -10.96
C ARG A 623 -28.96 -10.14 -10.27
N GLU A 624 -29.73 -9.07 -10.28
CA GLU A 624 -31.07 -9.06 -9.66
C GLU A 624 -32.04 -10.00 -10.40
N ALA A 625 -31.95 -10.08 -11.72
CA ALA A 625 -32.74 -11.02 -12.52
C ALA A 625 -32.37 -12.49 -12.26
N SER A 626 -31.08 -12.80 -12.06
CA SER A 626 -30.65 -14.18 -11.75
C SER A 626 -31.09 -14.64 -10.36
N LEU A 627 -31.11 -13.74 -9.37
CA LEU A 627 -31.65 -14.01 -8.04
C LEU A 627 -33.16 -14.30 -8.08
N ASN A 628 -33.92 -13.60 -8.91
CA ASN A 628 -35.37 -13.78 -9.04
C ASN A 628 -35.77 -15.04 -9.83
N ASN A 629 -34.88 -15.55 -10.70
CA ASN A 629 -35.11 -16.73 -11.52
C ASN A 629 -34.59 -18.04 -10.91
N THR A 630 -34.05 -18.00 -9.68
CA THR A 630 -33.66 -19.22 -8.96
C THR A 630 -34.94 -19.87 -8.41
N PRO A 631 -35.37 -21.06 -8.89
CA PRO A 631 -36.57 -21.70 -8.38
C PRO A 631 -36.40 -21.93 -6.87
N GLN A 632 -37.43 -21.60 -6.09
CA GLN A 632 -37.58 -22.09 -4.71
C GLN A 632 -37.70 -23.63 -4.75
N GLN A 633 -36.58 -24.32 -4.90
CA GLN A 633 -36.47 -25.74 -4.61
C GLN A 633 -35.93 -25.86 -3.19
N ASN A 634 -36.82 -26.36 -2.32
CA ASN A 634 -36.64 -26.70 -0.91
C ASN A 634 -36.94 -25.58 0.10
N LEU A 635 -38.23 -25.30 0.26
CA LEU A 635 -38.86 -25.28 1.59
C LEU A 635 -39.89 -26.39 1.65
#